data_AF-A0A3D9KLW0-F1
#
_entry.id   AF-A0A3D9KLW0-F1
#
_cell.length_a   1.000
_cell.length_b   1.000
_cell.length_c   1.000
_cell.angle_alpha   90.00
_cell.angle_beta   90.00
_cell.angle_gamma   90.00
#
_symmetry.space_group_name_H-M   'P 1'
#
loop_
_entity.id
_entity.type
_entity.pdbx_description
1 polymer ?
#
loop_
_entity_poly.entity_id
_entity_poly.type
_entity_poly.pdbx_seq_one_letter_code
_entity_poly.pdbx_strand_id
1 'polypeptide(L)'
;MLAVCLLLAMASTAFANSGTGASTSGAWTLSQLNGLKARLDTAIGATSRPQLLAYLQQVKSDAETAIASPSLSQDAGLAIKETMEYALQLAKDANQAAGLWTDTPFILYTVPALSPEKRLPNTIPTDGAVSDQIRVVSAQGDYEASSFVLAALADAASVTFTASALQGDGESIPASAIDLRVVKTWYQGGTAWQSYFFDDTKDVLTPELLLHDEKLVSVNHMTKRNSVRVDYPSGTQYVDVSGSPPAAFSSFTAPFEDSPTLLPIELKQGESKQMWLTTNVPKETPEGIYTGTIDIVADGVPAGQLTLKIRVLPFELPSPKTYYDLDKDFYTMIYHSARMKDTLAGFSGNVQMAETKLRNQYRNLVEHNVINLPTNAAVDINNPQPYLRQLELMEEAGMDLNPLFGVGPLFPSNEDFPIWTQYLQAKAAFEANPTPQNQALMQQRYAAYEQTLVAPKAYVQQAFDIVTQALGHTNVYFDAWDEAGWDRLLWQQEMWRFVKEDVGAKIFATGHDDHFNLEIKEDFLNWVGDPTREKSAGWHGMGENKIITNYAHPHSGPENPDLMRQRHGMWLYKANYDAVYNYIWYFESPYVSAWSDYVDATYRSFGFVYPTQTDVIDTLAWEGFREGIDDIRYATKLKQLAEDALSSGNSTRVAAANKALSWLETTNERTTSSDLLRLGMIDRIMKLLALENGN
;
A
#
# COMPACT_ATOMS: atom_id res chain seq x y z
N MET A 1 25.47 -4.05 0.55
CA MET A 1 25.79 -2.70 1.06
C MET A 1 25.95 -1.74 -0.12
N LEU A 2 24.90 -1.59 -0.95
CA LEU A 2 25.00 -0.96 -2.27
C LEU A 2 23.64 -0.51 -2.82
N ALA A 3 22.74 -0.01 -1.97
CA ALA A 3 21.40 0.46 -2.40
C ALA A 3 21.02 1.85 -1.87
N VAL A 4 21.96 2.61 -1.29
CA VAL A 4 21.66 3.94 -0.68
C VAL A 4 22.52 5.08 -1.28
N CYS A 5 23.32 4.85 -2.33
CA CYS A 5 24.28 5.87 -2.80
C CYS A 5 24.25 6.24 -4.29
N LEU A 6 23.14 6.08 -5.03
CA LEU A 6 23.05 6.65 -6.39
C LEU A 6 21.67 7.25 -6.70
N LEU A 7 21.29 8.28 -5.93
CA LEU A 7 20.13 9.15 -6.20
C LEU A 7 20.55 10.53 -6.73
N LEU A 8 21.57 10.56 -7.61
CA LEU A 8 22.06 11.79 -8.20
C LEU A 8 22.05 11.70 -9.73
N ALA A 9 21.23 12.59 -10.30
CA ALA A 9 21.09 12.98 -11.70
C ALA A 9 20.03 12.22 -12.53
N MET A 10 18.86 12.89 -12.67
CA MET A 10 18.01 13.03 -13.86
C MET A 10 16.51 12.90 -13.55
N ALA A 11 15.91 13.99 -13.04
CA ALA A 11 14.51 14.34 -13.26
C ALA A 11 14.23 15.79 -12.81
N SER A 12 15.02 16.75 -13.29
CA SER A 12 14.64 18.17 -13.17
C SER A 12 13.87 18.57 -14.43
N THR A 13 12.55 18.38 -14.42
CA THR A 13 11.53 19.24 -15.06
C THR A 13 10.15 18.59 -14.93
N ALA A 14 9.15 19.42 -14.63
CA ALA A 14 7.71 19.12 -14.52
C ALA A 14 7.22 18.48 -13.20
N PHE A 15 6.87 19.32 -12.22
CA PHE A 15 5.50 19.70 -11.87
C PHE A 15 5.57 20.61 -10.64
N ALA A 16 5.71 21.92 -10.88
CA ALA A 16 5.37 22.91 -9.88
C ALA A 16 3.84 22.95 -9.79
N ASN A 17 3.27 22.19 -8.85
CA ASN A 17 1.89 22.39 -8.44
C ASN A 17 1.91 22.93 -7.00
N SER A 18 1.45 24.17 -6.87
CA SER A 18 1.25 24.89 -5.63
C SER A 18 0.18 24.19 -4.78
N GLY A 19 0.60 23.20 -3.99
CA GLY A 19 -0.22 22.58 -2.96
C GLY A 19 0.06 23.23 -1.63
N THR A 20 -0.78 24.20 -1.24
CA THR A 20 -0.81 24.77 0.11
C THR A 20 -1.18 23.65 1.10
N GLY A 21 -0.18 22.99 1.68
CA GLY A 21 -0.35 22.13 2.84
C GLY A 21 -0.89 22.96 3.99
N ALA A 22 -2.07 22.59 4.50
CA ALA A 22 -2.78 23.24 5.58
C ALA A 22 -1.89 23.39 6.83
N SER A 23 -1.21 24.53 6.94
CA SER A 23 -1.26 25.24 8.21
C SER A 23 -2.69 25.75 8.29
N THR A 24 -3.39 25.54 9.39
CA THR A 24 -4.57 26.35 9.68
C THR A 24 -4.09 27.78 9.93
N SER A 25 -3.77 28.51 8.85
CA SER A 25 -3.72 29.97 8.83
C SER A 25 -5.17 30.48 8.80
N GLY A 26 -6.00 29.94 9.70
CA GLY A 26 -7.33 30.42 9.94
C GLY A 26 -7.22 31.71 10.74
N ALA A 27 -7.55 32.84 10.12
CA ALA A 27 -7.85 34.03 10.88
C ALA A 27 -9.16 33.80 11.66
N TRP A 28 -9.20 34.24 12.91
CA TRP A 28 -10.43 34.31 13.68
C TRP A 28 -10.63 35.74 14.15
N THR A 29 -11.88 36.08 14.45
CA THR A 29 -12.28 37.36 15.03
C THR A 29 -13.18 37.10 16.22
N LEU A 30 -13.16 38.01 17.19
CA LEU A 30 -14.04 37.94 18.36
C LEU A 30 -15.53 37.86 17.96
N SER A 31 -15.90 38.52 16.85
CA SER A 31 -17.25 38.45 16.27
C SER A 31 -17.61 37.03 15.81
N GLN A 32 -16.70 36.34 15.11
CA GLN A 32 -16.90 34.95 14.69
C GLN A 32 -17.06 34.01 15.90
N LEU A 33 -16.20 34.14 16.92
CA LEU A 33 -16.29 33.32 18.12
C LEU A 33 -17.64 33.53 18.85
N ASN A 34 -18.08 34.78 18.99
CA ASN A 34 -19.39 35.08 19.58
C ASN A 34 -20.56 34.56 18.73
N GLY A 35 -20.45 34.58 17.40
CA GLY A 35 -21.43 34.00 16.49
C GLY A 35 -21.54 32.48 16.64
N LEU A 36 -20.41 31.78 16.75
CA LEU A 36 -20.38 30.34 17.04
C LEU A 36 -21.00 30.03 18.40
N LYS A 37 -20.71 30.84 19.42
CA LYS A 37 -21.33 30.71 20.74
C LYS A 37 -22.86 30.82 20.70
N ALA A 38 -23.41 31.79 19.96
CA ALA A 38 -24.86 31.94 19.81
C ALA A 38 -25.49 30.74 19.08
N ARG A 39 -24.76 30.12 18.13
CA ARG A 39 -25.19 28.87 17.50
C ARG A 39 -25.16 27.70 18.49
N LEU A 40 -24.20 27.65 19.42
CA LEU A 40 -24.18 26.65 20.48
C LEU A 40 -25.39 26.77 21.39
N ASP A 41 -25.80 27.99 21.78
CA ASP A 41 -27.04 28.21 22.55
C ASP A 41 -28.27 27.62 21.85
N THR A 42 -28.34 27.79 20.53
CA THR A 42 -29.42 27.22 19.72
C THR A 42 -29.36 25.68 19.72
N ALA A 43 -28.17 25.10 19.55
CA ALA A 43 -27.97 23.66 19.55
C ALA A 43 -28.27 23.02 20.93
N ILE A 44 -27.85 23.67 22.02
CA ILE A 44 -28.13 23.27 23.41
C ILE A 44 -29.64 23.23 23.66
N GLY A 45 -30.38 24.25 23.20
CA GLY A 45 -31.84 24.29 23.35
C GLY A 45 -32.59 23.28 22.48
N ALA A 46 -31.95 22.74 21.43
CA ALA A 46 -32.59 21.84 20.47
C ALA A 46 -32.32 20.35 20.74
N THR A 47 -31.21 20.01 21.42
CA THR A 47 -30.88 18.60 21.69
C THR A 47 -31.60 18.05 22.92
N SER A 48 -32.08 16.82 22.83
CA SER A 48 -32.59 16.02 23.95
C SER A 48 -31.66 14.89 24.38
N ARG A 49 -30.49 14.78 23.74
CA ARG A 49 -29.47 13.75 24.00
C ARG A 49 -28.62 14.16 25.22
N PRO A 50 -28.63 13.43 26.34
CA PRO A 50 -27.97 13.87 27.58
C PRO A 50 -26.46 14.10 27.44
N GLN A 51 -25.73 13.15 26.84
CA GLN A 51 -24.28 13.22 26.66
C GLN A 51 -23.89 14.37 25.71
N LEU A 52 -24.62 14.55 24.61
CA LEU A 52 -24.38 15.65 23.68
C LEU A 52 -24.69 17.01 24.32
N LEU A 53 -25.77 17.10 25.10
CA LEU A 53 -26.13 18.32 25.82
C LEU A 53 -24.99 18.72 26.77
N ALA A 54 -24.49 17.78 27.57
CA ALA A 54 -23.38 18.01 28.49
C ALA A 54 -22.11 18.48 27.75
N TYR A 55 -21.76 17.80 26.65
CA TYR A 55 -20.62 18.18 25.81
C TYR A 55 -20.76 19.61 25.24
N LEU A 56 -21.91 19.96 24.67
CA LEU A 56 -22.15 21.30 24.11
C LEU A 56 -22.08 22.40 25.18
N GLN A 57 -22.61 22.13 26.37
CA GLN A 57 -22.53 23.04 27.51
C GLN A 57 -21.09 23.26 27.97
N GLN A 58 -20.29 22.19 28.02
CA GLN A 58 -18.87 22.26 28.36
C GLN A 58 -18.09 23.08 27.32
N VAL A 59 -18.22 22.75 26.03
CA VAL A 59 -17.57 23.51 24.93
C VAL A 59 -17.94 24.99 24.97
N LYS A 60 -19.22 25.31 25.23
CA LYS A 60 -19.65 26.70 25.38
C LYS A 60 -18.97 27.37 26.58
N SER A 61 -18.92 26.72 27.73
CA SER A 61 -18.30 27.25 28.96
C SER A 61 -16.81 27.53 28.76
N ASP A 62 -16.10 26.62 28.09
CA ASP A 62 -14.67 26.79 27.79
C ASP A 62 -14.42 27.93 26.81
N ALA A 63 -15.27 28.02 25.77
CA ALA A 63 -15.23 29.14 24.85
C ALA A 63 -15.50 30.49 25.55
N GLU A 64 -16.46 30.56 26.47
CA GLU A 64 -16.75 31.78 27.24
C GLU A 64 -15.56 32.21 28.10
N THR A 65 -14.95 31.26 28.80
CA THR A 65 -13.77 31.49 29.64
C THR A 65 -12.62 32.04 28.80
N ALA A 66 -12.37 31.44 27.64
CA ALA A 66 -11.26 31.86 26.79
C ALA A 66 -11.52 33.18 26.04
N ILE A 67 -12.75 33.42 25.57
CA ILE A 67 -13.17 34.69 24.95
C ILE A 67 -13.06 35.86 25.94
N ALA A 68 -13.32 35.62 27.23
CA ALA A 68 -13.17 36.62 28.27
C ALA A 68 -11.69 36.95 28.60
N SER A 69 -10.74 36.14 28.12
CA SER A 69 -9.32 36.37 28.37
C SER A 69 -8.81 37.58 27.58
N PRO A 70 -8.24 38.61 28.24
CA PRO A 70 -7.71 39.79 27.57
C PRO A 70 -6.45 39.52 26.73
N SER A 71 -5.89 38.30 26.82
CA SER A 71 -4.67 37.88 26.12
C SER A 71 -4.87 36.62 25.28
N LEU A 72 -6.06 36.41 24.71
CA LEU A 72 -6.32 35.27 23.83
C LEU A 72 -5.39 35.32 22.59
N SER A 73 -4.50 34.33 22.48
CA SER A 73 -3.56 34.23 21.36
C SER A 73 -4.25 33.79 20.07
N GLN A 74 -3.58 33.98 18.92
CA GLN A 74 -4.08 33.52 17.63
C GLN A 74 -4.34 32.00 17.64
N ASP A 75 -3.39 31.21 18.13
CA ASP A 75 -3.50 29.74 18.15
C ASP A 75 -4.60 29.27 19.10
N ALA A 76 -4.71 29.87 20.29
CA ALA A 76 -5.75 29.52 21.24
C ALA A 76 -7.16 29.85 20.69
N GLY A 77 -7.33 31.04 20.11
CA GLY A 77 -8.62 31.42 19.50
C GLY A 77 -9.00 30.57 18.29
N LEU A 78 -8.01 30.11 17.52
CA LEU A 78 -8.24 29.17 16.42
C LEU A 78 -8.66 27.78 16.93
N ALA A 79 -7.98 27.26 17.96
CA ALA A 79 -8.36 25.99 18.58
C ALA A 79 -9.80 26.05 19.13
N ILE A 80 -10.18 27.13 19.81
CA ILE A 80 -11.55 27.33 20.31
C ILE A 80 -12.58 27.40 19.17
N LYS A 81 -12.24 28.10 18.08
CA LYS A 81 -13.08 28.15 16.87
C LYS A 81 -13.32 26.75 16.32
N GLU A 82 -12.26 25.97 16.16
CA GLU A 82 -12.31 24.60 15.64
C GLU A 82 -13.13 23.68 16.56
N THR A 83 -12.94 23.75 17.88
CA THR A 83 -13.74 22.99 18.85
C THR A 83 -15.23 23.33 18.76
N MET A 84 -15.59 24.62 18.68
CA MET A 84 -17.00 25.02 18.52
C MET A 84 -17.59 24.57 17.18
N GLU A 85 -16.83 24.66 16.09
CA GLU A 85 -17.25 24.19 14.77
C GLU A 85 -17.48 22.68 14.74
N TYR A 86 -16.55 21.91 15.32
CA TYR A 86 -16.68 20.46 15.53
C TYR A 86 -17.95 20.13 16.31
N ALA A 87 -18.15 20.78 17.46
CA ALA A 87 -19.30 20.54 18.33
C ALA A 87 -20.64 20.88 17.66
N LEU A 88 -20.69 21.98 16.90
CA LEU A 88 -21.88 22.37 16.14
C LEU A 88 -22.20 21.41 15.00
N GLN A 89 -21.17 20.91 14.30
CA GLN A 89 -21.34 19.93 13.23
C GLN A 89 -21.84 18.60 13.81
N LEU A 90 -21.26 18.14 14.91
CA LEU A 90 -21.71 16.95 15.64
C LEU A 90 -23.17 17.06 16.10
N ALA A 91 -23.55 18.22 16.65
CA ALA A 91 -24.93 18.46 17.07
C ALA A 91 -25.93 18.45 15.90
N LYS A 92 -25.53 19.04 14.76
CA LYS A 92 -26.35 19.03 13.55
C LYS A 92 -26.60 17.60 13.08
N ASP A 93 -25.56 16.79 12.96
CA ASP A 93 -25.67 15.43 12.41
C ASP A 93 -26.42 14.50 13.36
N ALA A 94 -26.13 14.59 14.66
CA ALA A 94 -26.83 13.82 15.69
C ALA A 94 -28.34 14.15 15.71
N ASN A 95 -28.72 15.41 15.51
CA ASN A 95 -30.13 15.79 15.45
C ASN A 95 -30.83 15.31 14.17
N GLN A 96 -30.10 15.09 13.08
CA GLN A 96 -30.64 14.51 11.84
C GLN A 96 -30.85 12.99 11.96
N ALA A 97 -30.00 12.31 12.73
CA ALA A 97 -30.06 10.86 12.95
C ALA A 97 -30.87 10.48 14.20
N ALA A 98 -32.18 10.68 14.15
CA ALA A 98 -33.07 10.44 15.29
C ALA A 98 -32.99 9.01 15.84
N GLY A 99 -32.85 8.87 17.17
CA GLY A 99 -32.87 7.58 17.87
C GLY A 99 -31.55 6.81 17.91
N LEU A 100 -30.52 7.23 17.17
CA LEU A 100 -29.20 6.58 17.17
C LEU A 100 -28.26 7.25 18.18
N TRP A 101 -27.51 6.46 18.97
CA TRP A 101 -26.43 6.97 19.84
C TRP A 101 -26.89 8.07 20.80
N THR A 102 -28.05 7.89 21.45
CA THR A 102 -28.72 8.94 22.22
C THR A 102 -28.12 9.19 23.59
N ASP A 103 -27.69 8.12 24.26
CA ASP A 103 -27.12 8.14 25.61
C ASP A 103 -25.83 7.34 25.67
N THR A 104 -24.96 7.61 24.71
CA THR A 104 -23.65 6.98 24.55
C THR A 104 -22.55 8.03 24.70
N PRO A 105 -21.35 7.65 25.19
CA PRO A 105 -20.24 8.59 25.35
C PRO A 105 -19.64 9.05 24.01
N PHE A 106 -20.23 8.65 22.89
CA PHE A 106 -19.82 8.99 21.53
C PHE A 106 -21.02 9.03 20.58
N ILE A 107 -20.83 9.64 19.40
CA ILE A 107 -21.67 9.44 18.22
C ILE A 107 -20.86 8.64 17.19
N LEU A 108 -21.46 7.61 16.60
CA LEU A 108 -20.79 6.78 15.60
C LEU A 108 -21.17 7.22 14.18
N TYR A 109 -20.16 7.42 13.34
CA TYR A 109 -20.28 7.65 11.91
C TYR A 109 -19.77 6.44 11.14
N THR A 110 -20.54 5.93 10.20
CA THR A 110 -20.02 4.97 9.21
C THR A 110 -19.40 5.73 8.06
N VAL A 111 -18.22 5.31 7.61
CA VAL A 111 -17.41 6.05 6.63
C VAL A 111 -16.82 5.12 5.58
N PRO A 112 -16.52 5.61 4.36
CA PRO A 112 -15.71 4.85 3.40
C PRO A 112 -14.32 4.56 3.97
N ALA A 113 -13.90 3.29 3.95
CA ALA A 113 -12.60 2.88 4.49
C ALA A 113 -11.44 3.49 3.71
N LEU A 114 -11.50 3.41 2.38
CA LEU A 114 -10.44 3.84 1.46
C LEU A 114 -10.69 5.26 0.93
N SER A 115 -10.95 6.19 1.84
CA SER A 115 -11.26 7.58 1.47
C SER A 115 -10.01 8.42 1.27
N PRO A 116 -10.02 9.40 0.34
CA PRO A 116 -9.00 10.44 0.27
C PRO A 116 -9.10 11.46 1.42
N GLU A 117 -10.19 11.43 2.21
CA GLU A 117 -10.38 12.29 3.37
C GLU A 117 -9.44 11.90 4.51
N LYS A 118 -8.60 12.85 4.92
CA LYS A 118 -7.69 12.69 6.06
C LYS A 118 -8.46 12.84 7.37
N ARG A 119 -8.76 11.72 8.04
CA ARG A 119 -9.52 11.70 9.30
C ARG A 119 -8.58 11.93 10.49
N LEU A 120 -8.74 13.07 11.17
CA LEU A 120 -7.94 13.47 12.32
C LEU A 120 -8.79 13.51 13.59
N PRO A 121 -8.16 13.51 14.78
CA PRO A 121 -8.90 13.54 16.05
C PRO A 121 -9.83 14.75 16.19
N ASN A 122 -9.53 15.88 15.55
CA ASN A 122 -10.33 17.10 15.65
C ASN A 122 -11.28 17.33 14.45
N THR A 123 -11.56 16.30 13.64
CA THR A 123 -12.40 16.43 12.43
C THR A 123 -13.59 15.49 12.46
N ILE A 124 -14.77 15.97 12.04
CA ILE A 124 -15.94 15.13 11.74
C ILE A 124 -15.87 14.70 10.28
N PRO A 125 -16.08 13.42 9.94
CA PRO A 125 -16.02 12.94 8.56
C PRO A 125 -17.06 13.63 7.68
N THR A 126 -16.63 14.19 6.55
CA THR A 126 -17.52 14.87 5.58
C THR A 126 -18.16 13.90 4.59
N ASP A 127 -17.51 12.75 4.37
CA ASP A 127 -17.98 11.65 3.54
C ASP A 127 -18.70 10.54 4.32
N GLY A 128 -18.96 10.77 5.61
CA GLY A 128 -19.61 9.84 6.52
C GLY A 128 -21.06 10.20 6.85
N ALA A 129 -21.74 9.28 7.53
CA ALA A 129 -23.06 9.53 8.09
C ALA A 129 -23.22 8.86 9.45
N VAL A 130 -23.98 9.48 10.36
CA VAL A 130 -24.36 8.87 11.63
C VAL A 130 -25.24 7.65 11.35
N SER A 131 -24.78 6.49 11.80
CA SER A 131 -25.44 5.21 11.50
C SER A 131 -25.13 4.19 12.59
N ASP A 132 -25.97 3.16 12.69
CA ASP A 132 -25.75 1.93 13.45
C ASP A 132 -25.55 0.72 12.53
N GLN A 133 -25.19 0.94 11.26
CA GLN A 133 -25.07 -0.12 10.28
C GLN A 133 -23.90 0.05 9.30
N ILE A 134 -23.00 -0.92 9.25
CA ILE A 134 -22.02 -1.10 8.17
C ILE A 134 -22.59 -2.06 7.12
N ARG A 135 -22.37 -1.73 5.83
CA ARG A 135 -22.77 -2.55 4.68
C ARG A 135 -21.55 -2.80 3.80
N VAL A 136 -21.28 -4.08 3.53
CA VAL A 136 -20.16 -4.54 2.71
C VAL A 136 -20.70 -5.42 1.59
N VAL A 137 -20.03 -5.39 0.43
CA VAL A 137 -20.25 -6.33 -0.67
C VAL A 137 -18.91 -7.02 -0.90
N SER A 138 -18.89 -8.34 -0.97
CA SER A 138 -17.66 -9.12 -1.08
C SER A 138 -17.86 -10.31 -2.02
N ALA A 139 -16.82 -10.68 -2.76
CA ALA A 139 -16.75 -11.95 -3.46
C ALA A 139 -16.48 -13.11 -2.47
N GLN A 140 -16.68 -14.34 -2.93
CA GLN A 140 -16.28 -15.52 -2.17
C GLN A 140 -14.76 -15.60 -2.05
N GLY A 141 -14.25 -15.95 -0.87
CA GLY A 141 -12.82 -16.12 -0.64
C GLY A 141 -12.01 -14.83 -0.52
N ASP A 142 -12.65 -13.68 -0.38
CA ASP A 142 -12.01 -12.37 -0.49
C ASP A 142 -12.02 -11.58 0.83
N TYR A 143 -11.10 -10.61 0.93
CA TYR A 143 -11.02 -9.68 2.05
C TYR A 143 -11.69 -8.35 1.66
N GLU A 144 -12.49 -7.77 2.55
CA GLU A 144 -13.12 -6.46 2.30
C GLU A 144 -12.94 -5.51 3.49
N ALA A 145 -12.55 -4.28 3.16
CA ALA A 145 -12.34 -3.21 4.11
C ALA A 145 -13.63 -2.42 4.39
N SER A 146 -13.87 -2.09 5.65
CA SER A 146 -14.89 -1.12 6.06
C SER A 146 -14.44 -0.33 7.30
N SER A 147 -15.07 0.80 7.59
CA SER A 147 -14.61 1.69 8.64
C SER A 147 -15.73 2.49 9.28
N PHE A 148 -15.52 2.90 10.53
CA PHE A 148 -16.38 3.81 11.26
C PHE A 148 -15.56 4.75 12.14
N VAL A 149 -16.16 5.85 12.59
CA VAL A 149 -15.55 6.85 13.46
C VAL A 149 -16.41 7.03 14.71
N LEU A 150 -15.77 7.00 15.88
CA LEU A 150 -16.37 7.35 17.17
C LEU A 150 -16.02 8.81 17.48
N ALA A 151 -16.99 9.71 17.39
CA ALA A 151 -16.86 11.10 17.82
C ALA A 151 -17.22 11.21 19.31
N ALA A 152 -16.22 11.33 20.18
CA ALA A 152 -16.39 11.25 21.62
C ALA A 152 -17.07 12.50 22.21
N LEU A 153 -18.12 12.27 22.98
CA LEU A 153 -18.86 13.25 23.77
C LEU A 153 -18.41 13.29 25.23
N ALA A 154 -17.76 12.23 25.70
CA ALA A 154 -17.19 12.11 27.04
C ALA A 154 -15.91 11.27 27.00
N ASP A 155 -15.07 11.42 28.01
CA ASP A 155 -13.93 10.52 28.21
C ASP A 155 -14.44 9.11 28.53
N ALA A 156 -13.76 8.10 27.99
CA ALA A 156 -13.94 6.70 28.39
C ALA A 156 -12.56 6.03 28.45
N ALA A 157 -12.20 5.47 29.59
CA ALA A 157 -10.88 4.89 29.80
C ALA A 157 -10.72 3.52 29.11
N SER A 158 -11.83 2.84 28.86
CA SER A 158 -11.85 1.52 28.25
C SER A 158 -13.08 1.34 27.36
N VAL A 159 -12.88 1.31 26.05
CA VAL A 159 -13.89 0.92 25.06
C VAL A 159 -13.48 -0.37 24.41
N THR A 160 -14.37 -1.36 24.43
CA THR A 160 -14.14 -2.71 23.88
C THR A 160 -15.21 -3.07 22.86
N PHE A 161 -14.84 -3.96 21.93
CA PHE A 161 -15.66 -4.39 20.82
C PHE A 161 -15.76 -5.91 20.82
N THR A 162 -16.93 -6.46 20.52
CA THR A 162 -17.11 -7.90 20.34
C THR A 162 -17.96 -8.17 19.12
N ALA A 163 -17.34 -8.75 18.09
CA ALA A 163 -18.05 -9.16 16.88
C ALA A 163 -18.75 -10.50 17.10
N SER A 164 -19.99 -10.62 16.61
CA SER A 164 -20.69 -11.90 16.51
C SER A 164 -20.43 -12.56 15.16
N ALA A 165 -20.70 -13.87 15.08
CA ALA A 165 -20.74 -14.56 13.79
C ALA A 165 -21.85 -13.98 12.92
N LEU A 166 -21.61 -13.86 11.61
CA LEU A 166 -22.60 -13.34 10.67
C LEU A 166 -23.49 -14.49 10.20
N GLN A 167 -24.79 -14.35 10.41
CA GLN A 167 -25.77 -15.36 10.04
C GLN A 167 -26.37 -15.07 8.67
N GLY A 168 -26.30 -16.05 7.77
CA GLY A 168 -27.03 -16.06 6.49
C GLY A 168 -28.12 -17.14 6.48
N ASP A 169 -28.84 -17.25 5.36
CA ASP A 169 -29.97 -18.19 5.23
C ASP A 169 -29.54 -19.69 5.22
N GLY A 170 -28.28 -19.99 4.91
CA GLY A 170 -27.75 -21.36 4.81
C GLY A 170 -26.56 -21.66 5.71
N GLU A 171 -25.64 -20.71 5.87
CA GLU A 171 -24.40 -20.87 6.63
C GLU A 171 -24.07 -19.62 7.46
N SER A 172 -23.03 -19.71 8.28
CA SER A 172 -22.53 -18.60 9.10
C SER A 172 -21.07 -18.28 8.78
N ILE A 173 -20.74 -17.00 8.65
CA ILE A 173 -19.35 -16.54 8.64
C ILE A 173 -18.90 -16.38 10.10
N PRO A 174 -17.82 -17.05 10.54
CA PRO A 174 -17.43 -17.04 11.95
C PRO A 174 -16.95 -15.66 12.40
N ALA A 175 -17.10 -15.34 13.68
CA ALA A 175 -16.62 -14.06 14.23
C ALA A 175 -15.10 -13.86 14.05
N SER A 176 -14.32 -14.95 13.97
CA SER A 176 -12.88 -14.91 13.70
C SER A 176 -12.53 -14.44 12.28
N ALA A 177 -13.51 -14.33 11.39
CA ALA A 177 -13.35 -13.75 10.07
C ALA A 177 -13.43 -12.22 10.07
N ILE A 178 -13.71 -11.62 11.24
CA ILE A 178 -13.91 -10.19 11.41
C ILE A 178 -12.77 -9.67 12.28
N ASP A 179 -11.91 -8.86 11.69
CA ASP A 179 -10.78 -8.26 12.39
C ASP A 179 -11.02 -6.76 12.61
N LEU A 180 -10.96 -6.33 13.88
CA LEU A 180 -11.10 -4.92 14.27
C LEU A 180 -9.75 -4.34 14.65
N ARG A 181 -9.42 -3.19 14.09
CA ARG A 181 -8.18 -2.44 14.36
C ARG A 181 -8.50 -0.98 14.63
N VAL A 182 -7.74 -0.29 15.47
CA VAL A 182 -7.80 1.17 15.57
C VAL A 182 -6.91 1.78 14.50
N VAL A 183 -7.36 2.86 13.87
CA VAL A 183 -6.50 3.65 12.97
C VAL A 183 -5.71 4.63 13.82
N LYS A 184 -4.41 4.38 13.98
CA LYS A 184 -3.53 5.25 14.76
C LYS A 184 -3.14 6.48 13.94
N THR A 185 -3.32 7.64 14.56
CA THR A 185 -2.81 8.92 14.07
C THR A 185 -1.50 9.27 14.76
N TRP A 186 -0.47 9.60 14.01
CA TRP A 186 0.89 9.88 14.51
C TRP A 186 1.62 10.89 13.61
N TYR A 187 2.75 11.46 14.06
CA TYR A 187 3.42 12.55 13.34
C TYR A 187 4.35 12.06 12.23
N GLN A 188 4.27 12.68 11.06
CA GLN A 188 5.14 12.41 9.91
C GLN A 188 5.50 13.72 9.19
N GLY A 189 6.39 13.66 8.21
CA GLY A 189 6.81 14.78 7.37
C GLY A 189 5.66 15.45 6.62
N GLY A 190 5.84 16.72 6.24
CA GLY A 190 4.76 17.64 5.86
C GLY A 190 3.89 17.19 4.66
N THR A 191 4.41 16.29 3.85
CA THR A 191 3.81 15.77 2.61
C THR A 191 3.08 14.44 2.79
N ALA A 192 3.07 13.88 4.00
CA ALA A 192 2.89 12.45 4.19
C ALA A 192 1.63 11.84 3.57
N TRP A 193 0.53 12.58 3.60
CA TRP A 193 -0.74 12.11 3.05
C TRP A 193 -0.71 11.91 1.53
N GLN A 194 0.12 12.64 0.77
CA GLN A 194 0.00 12.68 -0.69
C GLN A 194 1.30 12.42 -1.45
N SER A 195 2.45 12.36 -0.77
CA SER A 195 3.74 12.23 -1.45
C SER A 195 4.80 11.54 -0.58
N TYR A 196 5.71 10.83 -1.26
CA TYR A 196 6.92 10.23 -0.68
C TYR A 196 8.12 11.20 -0.71
N PHE A 197 8.01 12.35 -1.38
CA PHE A 197 9.01 13.42 -1.26
C PHE A 197 8.93 14.06 0.12
N PHE A 198 10.07 14.37 0.72
CA PHE A 198 10.12 14.88 2.08
C PHE A 198 9.89 16.39 2.16
N ASP A 199 9.13 16.80 3.18
CA ASP A 199 9.05 18.18 3.65
C ASP A 199 9.38 18.17 5.15
N ASP A 200 10.65 18.45 5.46
CA ASP A 200 11.19 18.47 6.82
C ASP A 200 10.85 19.75 7.60
N THR A 201 10.16 20.70 6.96
CA THR A 201 9.78 21.97 7.59
C THR A 201 8.55 21.84 8.48
N LYS A 202 7.83 20.72 8.40
CA LYS A 202 6.59 20.48 9.14
C LYS A 202 6.46 19.02 9.58
N ASP A 203 6.10 18.84 10.83
CA ASP A 203 5.50 17.59 11.33
C ASP A 203 3.97 17.71 11.33
N VAL A 204 3.32 16.82 10.59
CA VAL A 204 1.87 16.74 10.43
C VAL A 204 1.35 15.44 11.03
N LEU A 205 0.22 15.51 11.72
CA LEU A 205 -0.47 14.34 12.23
C LEU A 205 -1.13 13.61 11.05
N THR A 206 -0.92 12.30 10.91
CA THR A 206 -1.39 11.48 9.79
C THR A 206 -2.03 10.18 10.29
N PRO A 207 -3.27 9.84 9.88
CA PRO A 207 -3.87 8.52 10.14
C PRO A 207 -3.23 7.49 9.21
N GLU A 208 -2.80 6.36 9.76
CA GLU A 208 -2.09 5.37 8.94
C GLU A 208 -2.14 3.95 9.51
N LEU A 209 -1.58 3.73 10.70
CA LEU A 209 -1.32 2.38 11.22
C LEU A 209 -2.63 1.70 11.65
N LEU A 210 -2.78 0.42 11.30
CA LEU A 210 -3.89 -0.41 11.74
C LEU A 210 -3.44 -1.25 12.94
N LEU A 211 -3.76 -0.80 14.15
CA LEU A 211 -3.26 -1.41 15.39
C LEU A 211 -4.34 -2.21 16.12
N HIS A 212 -3.93 -3.32 16.72
CA HIS A 212 -4.71 -3.99 17.76
C HIS A 212 -4.42 -3.41 19.15
N ASP A 213 -3.22 -2.91 19.40
CA ASP A 213 -2.89 -2.19 20.63
C ASP A 213 -2.57 -0.72 20.35
N GLU A 214 -3.51 0.17 20.65
CA GLU A 214 -3.32 1.60 20.41
C GLU A 214 -2.15 2.21 21.20
N LYS A 215 -1.71 1.54 22.28
CA LYS A 215 -0.60 1.95 23.14
C LYS A 215 0.75 1.41 22.65
N LEU A 216 0.77 0.60 21.59
CA LEU A 216 2.02 0.24 20.92
C LEU A 216 2.76 1.49 20.45
N VAL A 217 2.02 2.51 19.97
CA VAL A 217 2.58 3.81 19.57
C VAL A 217 2.11 4.91 20.51
N SER A 218 3.06 5.57 21.17
CA SER A 218 2.83 6.77 21.96
C SER A 218 3.10 8.01 21.11
N VAL A 219 2.21 8.99 21.19
CA VAL A 219 2.29 10.24 20.42
C VAL A 219 2.31 11.41 21.39
N ASN A 220 3.37 12.21 21.35
CA ASN A 220 3.47 13.44 22.13
C ASN A 220 3.07 14.64 21.27
N HIS A 221 1.86 15.16 21.49
CA HIS A 221 1.34 16.30 20.71
C HIS A 221 2.03 17.64 21.01
N MET A 222 2.69 17.79 22.16
CA MET A 222 3.44 19.02 22.48
C MET A 222 4.76 19.09 21.71
N THR A 223 5.49 17.97 21.65
CA THR A 223 6.79 17.91 20.98
C THR A 223 6.72 17.36 19.56
N LYS A 224 5.54 16.89 19.13
CA LYS A 224 5.28 16.23 17.84
C LYS A 224 6.16 15.00 17.59
N ARG A 225 6.39 14.20 18.64
CA ARG A 225 7.25 13.02 18.57
C ARG A 225 6.46 11.74 18.76
N ASN A 226 6.91 10.68 18.11
CA ASN A 226 6.37 9.34 18.21
C ASN A 226 7.36 8.43 18.96
N SER A 227 6.84 7.50 19.74
CA SER A 227 7.65 6.47 20.38
C SER A 227 6.92 5.14 20.34
N VAL A 228 7.66 4.06 20.13
CA VAL A 228 7.12 2.70 20.07
C VAL A 228 7.39 1.96 21.37
N ARG A 229 6.41 1.19 21.85
CA ARG A 229 6.56 0.33 23.03
C ARG A 229 7.42 -0.88 22.68
N VAL A 230 8.39 -1.18 23.55
CA VAL A 230 9.26 -2.35 23.46
C VAL A 230 9.30 -3.05 24.82
N ASP A 231 9.04 -4.36 24.81
CA ASP A 231 8.77 -5.15 26.01
C ASP A 231 9.93 -6.10 26.32
N TYR A 232 11.01 -5.56 26.88
CA TYR A 232 12.18 -6.35 27.27
C TYR A 232 11.90 -7.20 28.51
N PRO A 233 12.65 -8.30 28.72
CA PRO A 233 12.58 -9.07 29.97
C PRO A 233 12.82 -8.24 31.24
N SER A 234 13.57 -7.13 31.14
CA SER A 234 13.83 -6.20 32.24
C SER A 234 12.70 -5.20 32.51
N GLY A 235 11.72 -5.09 31.61
CA GLY A 235 10.61 -4.16 31.67
C GLY A 235 10.33 -3.46 30.34
N THR A 236 9.12 -2.93 30.25
CA THR A 236 8.62 -2.13 29.12
C THR A 236 9.30 -0.76 29.06
N GLN A 237 9.66 -0.33 27.85
CA GLN A 237 10.12 1.03 27.57
C GLN A 237 9.50 1.57 26.29
N TYR A 238 9.45 2.90 26.15
CA TYR A 238 9.09 3.57 24.89
C TYR A 238 10.36 4.09 24.23
N VAL A 239 10.62 3.65 23.00
CA VAL A 239 11.76 4.08 22.19
C VAL A 239 11.29 5.16 21.23
N ASP A 240 11.94 6.32 21.29
CA ASP A 240 11.67 7.44 20.37
C ASP A 240 12.13 7.11 18.95
N VAL A 241 11.20 7.16 17.99
CA VAL A 241 11.46 6.85 16.57
C VAL A 241 11.43 8.11 15.68
N SER A 242 11.29 9.28 16.30
CA SER A 242 11.28 10.58 15.64
C SER A 242 12.65 11.25 15.64
N GLY A 243 12.77 12.34 14.87
CA GLY A 243 13.95 13.19 14.82
C GLY A 243 14.82 12.97 13.59
N SER A 244 15.87 13.79 13.48
CA SER A 244 16.79 13.81 12.35
C SER A 244 18.24 13.88 12.87
N PRO A 245 19.05 12.81 12.76
CA PRO A 245 18.59 11.44 12.49
C PRO A 245 17.79 10.88 13.69
N PRO A 246 16.95 9.86 13.46
CA PRO A 246 16.25 9.14 14.53
C PRO A 246 17.20 8.32 15.41
N ALA A 247 16.71 7.86 16.56
CA ALA A 247 17.43 6.87 17.36
C ALA A 247 17.55 5.53 16.59
N ALA A 248 18.65 4.82 16.81
CA ALA A 248 18.82 3.49 16.23
C ALA A 248 17.76 2.53 16.78
N PHE A 249 17.01 1.91 15.88
CA PHE A 249 15.94 0.96 16.19
C PHE A 249 15.93 -0.13 15.12
N SER A 250 15.78 -1.40 15.54
CA SER A 250 15.66 -2.51 14.60
C SER A 250 14.61 -3.52 15.03
N SER A 251 13.83 -3.99 14.06
CA SER A 251 12.84 -5.05 14.22
C SER A 251 13.43 -6.41 14.56
N PHE A 252 14.72 -6.63 14.30
CA PHE A 252 15.34 -7.91 14.63
C PHE A 252 15.75 -8.03 16.10
N THR A 253 16.09 -6.92 16.75
CA THR A 253 16.71 -6.93 18.09
C THR A 253 15.80 -6.39 19.19
N ALA A 254 14.83 -5.55 18.85
CA ALA A 254 13.85 -5.03 19.80
C ALA A 254 12.66 -6.01 19.94
N PRO A 255 12.29 -6.45 21.16
CA PRO A 255 11.08 -7.24 21.40
C PRO A 255 9.86 -6.33 21.36
N PHE A 256 9.38 -6.01 20.16
CA PHE A 256 8.12 -5.30 19.96
C PHE A 256 7.22 -6.07 19.01
N GLU A 257 5.97 -6.18 19.42
CA GLU A 257 4.91 -6.87 18.72
C GLU A 257 3.61 -6.11 18.95
N ASP A 258 2.73 -6.11 17.96
CA ASP A 258 1.34 -5.73 18.19
C ASP A 258 0.59 -6.86 18.91
N SER A 259 -0.54 -6.52 19.51
CA SER A 259 -1.43 -7.51 20.11
C SER A 259 -2.06 -8.39 19.03
N PRO A 260 -2.28 -9.71 19.25
CA PRO A 260 -2.97 -10.56 18.28
C PRO A 260 -4.47 -10.28 18.15
N THR A 261 -5.02 -9.43 19.03
CA THR A 261 -6.44 -9.05 19.06
C THR A 261 -6.58 -7.61 19.57
N LEU A 262 -7.62 -6.90 19.14
CA LEU A 262 -7.89 -5.54 19.60
C LEU A 262 -7.99 -5.44 21.13
N LEU A 263 -7.12 -4.66 21.73
CA LEU A 263 -7.16 -4.29 23.14
C LEU A 263 -8.12 -3.11 23.36
N PRO A 264 -8.56 -2.86 24.61
CA PRO A 264 -9.42 -1.72 24.89
C PRO A 264 -8.78 -0.40 24.46
N ILE A 265 -9.57 0.46 23.81
CA ILE A 265 -9.16 1.80 23.39
C ILE A 265 -9.71 2.87 24.34
N GLU A 266 -9.02 3.99 24.43
CA GLU A 266 -9.46 5.18 25.17
C GLU A 266 -10.22 6.14 24.25
N LEU A 267 -11.28 6.78 24.75
CA LEU A 267 -11.90 7.94 24.12
C LEU A 267 -11.62 9.18 24.95
N LYS A 268 -11.32 10.29 24.27
CA LYS A 268 -11.15 11.61 24.87
C LYS A 268 -12.23 12.54 24.34
N GLN A 269 -12.94 13.22 25.22
CA GLN A 269 -14.01 14.13 24.88
C GLN A 269 -13.54 15.16 23.84
N GLY A 270 -14.31 15.31 22.75
CA GLY A 270 -13.97 16.23 21.67
C GLY A 270 -12.98 15.69 20.65
N GLU A 271 -12.54 14.43 20.79
CA GLU A 271 -11.75 13.73 19.77
C GLU A 271 -12.57 12.69 19.01
N SER A 272 -12.25 12.51 17.73
CA SER A 272 -12.75 11.47 16.85
C SER A 272 -11.73 10.34 16.72
N LYS A 273 -12.20 9.10 16.79
CA LYS A 273 -11.35 7.91 16.65
C LYS A 273 -11.87 7.02 15.55
N GLN A 274 -11.05 6.81 14.51
CA GLN A 274 -11.40 5.93 13.41
C GLN A 274 -11.05 4.47 13.77
N MET A 275 -11.98 3.59 13.46
CA MET A 275 -11.87 2.15 13.58
C MET A 275 -11.88 1.52 12.19
N TRP A 276 -11.06 0.51 12.00
CA TRP A 276 -10.92 -0.27 10.79
C TRP A 276 -11.50 -1.67 11.01
N LEU A 277 -12.17 -2.19 9.98
CA LEU A 277 -12.75 -3.53 9.97
C LEU A 277 -12.33 -4.23 8.67
N THR A 278 -11.63 -5.35 8.80
CA THR A 278 -11.39 -6.27 7.67
C THR A 278 -12.26 -7.49 7.85
N THR A 279 -13.05 -7.84 6.83
CA THR A 279 -13.79 -9.10 6.81
C THR A 279 -13.21 -10.03 5.77
N ASN A 280 -12.86 -11.25 6.16
CA ASN A 280 -12.47 -12.34 5.26
C ASN A 280 -13.69 -13.23 4.99
N VAL A 281 -14.26 -13.19 3.80
CA VAL A 281 -15.33 -14.12 3.42
C VAL A 281 -14.71 -15.45 3.01
N PRO A 282 -14.97 -16.57 3.71
CA PRO A 282 -14.40 -17.85 3.33
C PRO A 282 -14.73 -18.24 1.89
N LYS A 283 -13.84 -19.00 1.25
CA LYS A 283 -14.12 -19.62 -0.04
C LYS A 283 -15.40 -20.46 0.02
N GLU A 284 -16.08 -20.57 -1.12
CA GLU A 284 -17.32 -21.34 -1.25
C GLU A 284 -18.51 -20.85 -0.38
N THR A 285 -18.38 -19.75 0.36
CA THR A 285 -19.49 -19.18 1.14
C THR A 285 -20.70 -18.91 0.23
N PRO A 286 -21.91 -19.46 0.52
CA PRO A 286 -23.06 -19.27 -0.35
C PRO A 286 -23.42 -17.79 -0.56
N GLU A 287 -23.86 -17.44 -1.77
CA GLU A 287 -24.35 -16.09 -2.03
C GLU A 287 -25.50 -15.72 -1.08
N GLY A 288 -25.57 -14.47 -0.65
CA GLY A 288 -26.62 -14.05 0.26
C GLY A 288 -26.26 -12.82 1.10
N ILE A 289 -27.15 -12.49 2.03
CA ILE A 289 -26.92 -11.42 3.01
C ILE A 289 -26.64 -12.08 4.36
N TYR A 290 -25.47 -11.83 4.90
CA TYR A 290 -25.04 -12.27 6.21
C TYR A 290 -25.12 -11.09 7.16
N THR A 291 -25.76 -11.28 8.32
CA THR A 291 -25.94 -10.22 9.32
C THR A 291 -25.40 -10.65 10.66
N GLY A 292 -24.62 -9.78 11.28
CA GLY A 292 -24.20 -9.89 12.67
C GLY A 292 -24.06 -8.52 13.29
N THR A 293 -23.38 -8.47 14.43
CA THR A 293 -23.32 -7.31 15.31
C THR A 293 -21.92 -7.14 15.86
N ILE A 294 -21.57 -5.89 16.16
CA ILE A 294 -20.40 -5.52 16.96
C ILE A 294 -20.93 -4.83 18.21
N ASP A 295 -20.85 -5.50 19.35
CA ASP A 295 -21.22 -4.95 20.65
C ASP A 295 -20.13 -4.00 21.12
N ILE A 296 -20.53 -2.83 21.64
CA ILE A 296 -19.62 -1.81 22.15
C ILE A 296 -19.86 -1.65 23.64
N VAL A 297 -18.80 -1.73 24.45
CA VAL A 297 -18.86 -1.53 25.91
C VAL A 297 -17.86 -0.44 26.27
N ALA A 298 -18.32 0.61 26.96
CA ALA A 298 -17.51 1.72 27.46
C ALA A 298 -17.49 1.69 29.00
N ASP A 299 -16.29 1.63 29.60
CA ASP A 299 -16.04 1.55 31.03
C ASP A 299 -16.87 0.46 31.75
N GLY A 300 -17.03 -0.69 31.08
CA GLY A 300 -17.82 -1.82 31.56
C GLY A 300 -19.34 -1.68 31.41
N VAL A 301 -19.83 -0.58 30.83
CA VAL A 301 -21.25 -0.33 30.57
C VAL A 301 -21.56 -0.51 29.06
N PRO A 302 -22.62 -1.24 28.68
CA PRO A 302 -23.03 -1.33 27.29
C PRO A 302 -23.27 0.05 26.67
N ALA A 303 -22.60 0.33 25.55
CA ALA A 303 -22.55 1.63 24.89
C ALA A 303 -23.12 1.59 23.46
N GLY A 304 -23.96 0.60 23.17
CA GLY A 304 -24.64 0.43 21.89
C GLY A 304 -24.09 -0.74 21.08
N GLN A 305 -24.66 -0.93 19.90
CA GLN A 305 -24.37 -2.05 19.02
C GLN A 305 -24.37 -1.56 17.56
N LEU A 306 -23.42 -2.02 16.78
CA LEU A 306 -23.32 -1.75 15.35
C LEU A 306 -23.73 -3.01 14.57
N THR A 307 -24.65 -2.89 13.62
CA THR A 307 -25.03 -3.99 12.73
C THR A 307 -24.05 -4.10 11.57
N LEU A 308 -23.44 -5.26 11.36
CA LEU A 308 -22.63 -5.57 10.18
C LEU A 308 -23.45 -6.40 9.20
N LYS A 309 -23.62 -5.91 7.97
CA LYS A 309 -24.24 -6.68 6.88
C LYS A 309 -23.28 -6.86 5.73
N ILE A 310 -23.10 -8.11 5.30
CA ILE A 310 -22.25 -8.47 4.17
C ILE A 310 -23.11 -9.13 3.11
N ARG A 311 -23.07 -8.58 1.89
CA ARG A 311 -23.58 -9.25 0.70
C ARG A 311 -22.46 -10.07 0.09
N VAL A 312 -22.57 -11.40 0.18
CA VAL A 312 -21.67 -12.33 -0.52
C VAL A 312 -22.17 -12.51 -1.94
N LEU A 313 -21.31 -12.27 -2.92
CA LEU A 313 -21.58 -12.43 -4.35
C LEU A 313 -21.45 -13.92 -4.76
N PRO A 314 -22.13 -14.37 -5.83
CA PRO A 314 -22.13 -15.78 -6.27
C PRO A 314 -20.87 -16.21 -7.03
N PHE A 315 -19.72 -15.61 -6.74
CA PHE A 315 -18.48 -15.93 -7.44
C PHE A 315 -17.25 -15.63 -6.59
N GLU A 316 -16.19 -16.39 -6.85
CA GLU A 316 -14.82 -16.06 -6.45
C GLU A 316 -14.17 -15.14 -7.50
N LEU A 317 -13.24 -14.31 -7.03
CA LEU A 317 -12.41 -13.48 -7.90
C LEU A 317 -11.25 -14.30 -8.48
N PRO A 318 -11.08 -14.31 -9.83
CA PRO A 318 -9.99 -15.02 -10.47
C PRO A 318 -8.63 -14.35 -10.18
N SER A 319 -7.54 -15.03 -10.51
CA SER A 319 -6.23 -14.38 -10.64
C SER A 319 -6.32 -13.25 -11.69
N PRO A 320 -5.65 -12.11 -11.45
CA PRO A 320 -5.75 -10.97 -12.35
C PRO A 320 -5.10 -11.28 -13.71
N LYS A 321 -5.80 -10.94 -14.80
CA LYS A 321 -5.32 -11.07 -16.19
C LYS A 321 -5.13 -9.70 -16.80
N THR A 322 -4.30 -9.57 -17.83
CA THR A 322 -4.03 -8.26 -18.46
C THR A 322 -5.28 -7.63 -19.08
N TYR A 323 -5.25 -6.30 -19.27
CA TYR A 323 -6.38 -5.58 -19.83
C TYR A 323 -6.60 -5.88 -21.31
N TYR A 324 -5.54 -6.18 -22.06
CA TYR A 324 -5.62 -6.38 -23.51
C TYR A 324 -5.78 -7.85 -23.90
N ASP A 325 -5.42 -8.80 -23.02
CA ASP A 325 -5.41 -10.24 -23.32
C ASP A 325 -5.67 -11.08 -22.05
N LEU A 326 -6.74 -11.88 -22.04
CA LEU A 326 -7.11 -12.70 -20.88
C LEU A 326 -6.28 -13.99 -20.73
N ASP A 327 -5.51 -14.37 -21.75
CA ASP A 327 -4.59 -15.51 -21.67
C ASP A 327 -3.29 -15.13 -20.95
N LYS A 328 -3.03 -13.83 -20.75
CA LYS A 328 -1.85 -13.30 -20.06
C LYS A 328 -2.18 -12.86 -18.64
N ASP A 329 -1.33 -13.27 -17.70
CA ASP A 329 -1.42 -12.84 -16.31
C ASP A 329 -1.02 -11.37 -16.13
N PHE A 330 -1.68 -10.71 -15.19
CA PHE A 330 -1.22 -9.43 -14.65
C PHE A 330 -0.45 -9.71 -13.36
N TYR A 331 0.87 -9.51 -13.37
CA TYR A 331 1.69 -9.87 -12.21
C TYR A 331 1.58 -8.85 -11.08
N THR A 332 1.45 -9.34 -9.85
CA THR A 332 1.32 -8.49 -8.66
C THR A 332 2.57 -8.59 -7.80
N MET A 333 3.36 -7.51 -7.81
CA MET A 333 4.73 -7.53 -7.33
C MET A 333 5.02 -6.29 -6.47
N ILE A 334 5.98 -6.40 -5.57
CA ILE A 334 6.51 -5.27 -4.82
C ILE A 334 7.96 -5.53 -4.43
N TYR A 335 8.79 -4.49 -4.36
CA TYR A 335 10.10 -4.66 -3.73
C TYR A 335 9.88 -4.96 -2.24
N HIS A 336 10.77 -5.70 -1.59
CA HIS A 336 10.65 -5.98 -0.15
C HIS A 336 12.00 -6.31 0.50
N SER A 337 12.01 -6.29 1.84
CA SER A 337 13.15 -6.68 2.67
C SER A 337 13.02 -8.07 3.30
N ALA A 338 11.91 -8.79 3.04
CA ALA A 338 11.65 -10.15 3.54
C ALA A 338 12.51 -11.23 2.83
N ARG A 339 13.78 -11.39 3.24
CA ARG A 339 14.76 -12.29 2.61
C ARG A 339 15.42 -13.20 3.64
N MET A 340 15.53 -14.50 3.36
CA MET A 340 16.07 -15.49 4.32
C MET A 340 17.49 -15.17 4.77
N LYS A 341 18.35 -14.76 3.84
CA LYS A 341 19.73 -14.37 4.15
C LYS A 341 19.81 -13.23 5.18
N ASP A 342 19.03 -12.18 5.00
CA ASP A 342 19.10 -11.01 5.88
C ASP A 342 18.37 -11.23 7.18
N THR A 343 17.23 -11.92 7.16
CA THR A 343 16.48 -12.25 8.36
C THR A 343 17.29 -13.17 9.27
N LEU A 344 17.99 -14.17 8.72
CA LEU A 344 18.95 -14.98 9.48
C LEU A 344 20.06 -14.13 10.11
N ALA A 345 20.64 -13.20 9.34
CA ALA A 345 21.67 -12.30 9.86
C ALA A 345 21.14 -11.40 10.97
N GLY A 346 19.94 -10.82 10.79
CA GLY A 346 19.26 -9.98 11.76
C GLY A 346 19.02 -10.69 13.09
N PHE A 347 18.61 -11.96 13.05
CA PHE A 347 18.44 -12.79 14.25
C PHE A 347 19.70 -13.56 14.67
N SER A 348 20.90 -13.13 14.23
CA SER A 348 22.18 -13.75 14.63
C SER A 348 22.23 -15.28 14.39
N GLY A 349 21.60 -15.74 13.30
CA GLY A 349 21.55 -17.15 12.90
C GLY A 349 20.40 -17.97 13.50
N ASN A 350 19.46 -17.35 14.23
CA ASN A 350 18.29 -18.07 14.75
C ASN A 350 17.29 -18.40 13.64
N VAL A 351 17.38 -19.63 13.13
CA VAL A 351 16.53 -20.14 12.04
C VAL A 351 15.04 -20.10 12.41
N GLN A 352 14.66 -20.49 13.63
CA GLN A 352 13.26 -20.54 14.03
C GLN A 352 12.62 -19.15 13.97
N MET A 353 13.27 -18.12 14.52
CA MET A 353 12.76 -16.75 14.44
C MET A 353 12.72 -16.24 13.01
N ALA A 354 13.74 -16.57 12.21
CA ALA A 354 13.79 -16.14 10.82
C ALA A 354 12.65 -16.72 9.98
N GLU A 355 12.40 -18.03 10.09
CA GLU A 355 11.28 -18.67 9.41
C GLU A 355 9.93 -18.17 9.92
N THR A 356 9.75 -17.99 11.23
CA THR A 356 8.50 -17.42 11.77
C THR A 356 8.21 -16.04 11.17
N LYS A 357 9.19 -15.13 11.17
CA LYS A 357 9.03 -13.79 10.60
C LYS A 357 8.68 -13.85 9.11
N LEU A 358 9.41 -14.65 8.34
CA LEU A 358 9.18 -14.76 6.89
C LEU A 358 7.83 -15.39 6.55
N ARG A 359 7.39 -16.40 7.31
CA ARG A 359 6.06 -17.00 7.12
C ARG A 359 4.94 -16.00 7.31
N ASN A 360 5.01 -15.21 8.39
CA ASN A 360 4.03 -14.17 8.66
C ASN A 360 4.05 -13.08 7.59
N GLN A 361 5.26 -12.67 7.16
CA GLN A 361 5.42 -11.68 6.10
C GLN A 361 4.89 -12.15 4.74
N TYR A 362 5.18 -13.39 4.35
CA TYR A 362 4.69 -13.97 3.09
C TYR A 362 3.19 -14.23 3.14
N ARG A 363 2.63 -14.65 4.29
CA ARG A 363 1.19 -14.69 4.51
C ARG A 363 0.55 -13.33 4.26
N ASN A 364 1.05 -12.27 4.91
CA ASN A 364 0.51 -10.91 4.74
C ASN A 364 0.55 -10.45 3.27
N LEU A 365 1.65 -10.68 2.57
CA LEU A 365 1.78 -10.34 1.14
C LEU A 365 0.75 -11.08 0.27
N VAL A 366 0.54 -12.38 0.50
CA VAL A 366 -0.46 -13.18 -0.24
C VAL A 366 -1.88 -12.74 0.09
N GLU A 367 -2.19 -12.45 1.36
CA GLU A 367 -3.48 -11.89 1.80
C GLU A 367 -3.77 -10.51 1.15
N HIS A 368 -2.72 -9.80 0.71
CA HIS A 368 -2.83 -8.53 -0.01
C HIS A 368 -2.64 -8.66 -1.53
N ASN A 369 -2.84 -9.86 -2.06
CA ASN A 369 -2.72 -10.22 -3.48
C ASN A 369 -1.34 -10.01 -4.10
N VAL A 370 -0.26 -9.90 -3.33
CA VAL A 370 1.12 -9.93 -3.87
C VAL A 370 1.60 -11.37 -3.92
N ILE A 371 1.42 -12.00 -5.08
CA ILE A 371 1.70 -13.42 -5.27
C ILE A 371 2.91 -13.69 -6.17
N ASN A 372 3.33 -12.73 -7.00
CA ASN A 372 4.47 -12.88 -7.92
C ASN A 372 5.74 -12.19 -7.38
N LEU A 373 6.03 -12.41 -6.09
CA LEU A 373 7.06 -11.68 -5.36
C LEU A 373 8.47 -12.03 -5.87
N PRO A 374 9.28 -11.05 -6.32
CA PRO A 374 10.69 -11.28 -6.66
C PRO A 374 11.49 -11.70 -5.44
N THR A 375 12.51 -12.56 -5.57
CA THR A 375 13.27 -12.98 -4.39
C THR A 375 14.10 -11.87 -3.74
N ASN A 376 14.40 -10.81 -4.50
CA ASN A 376 15.24 -9.65 -4.11
C ASN A 376 16.58 -10.04 -3.44
N ALA A 377 17.04 -11.26 -3.66
CA ALA A 377 18.24 -11.85 -3.10
C ALA A 377 18.96 -12.60 -4.22
N ALA A 378 20.22 -12.24 -4.50
CA ALA A 378 21.02 -13.03 -5.42
C ALA A 378 21.36 -14.40 -4.79
N VAL A 379 21.24 -15.47 -5.57
CA VAL A 379 21.68 -16.81 -5.16
C VAL A 379 23.17 -16.76 -4.79
N ASP A 380 23.54 -17.27 -3.62
CA ASP A 380 24.93 -17.59 -3.29
C ASP A 380 25.23 -19.00 -3.78
N ILE A 381 25.92 -19.12 -4.92
CA ILE A 381 26.23 -20.41 -5.55
C ILE A 381 27.09 -21.33 -4.66
N ASN A 382 27.83 -20.77 -3.69
CA ASN A 382 28.64 -21.55 -2.75
C ASN A 382 27.84 -22.00 -1.52
N ASN A 383 26.70 -21.37 -1.25
CA ASN A 383 25.79 -21.70 -0.16
C ASN A 383 24.34 -21.40 -0.56
N PRO A 384 23.73 -22.21 -1.46
CA PRO A 384 22.41 -21.92 -2.00
C PRO A 384 21.27 -22.19 -1.01
N GLN A 385 21.53 -22.87 0.11
CA GLN A 385 20.50 -23.37 1.02
C GLN A 385 19.57 -22.29 1.59
N PRO A 386 20.05 -21.10 2.03
CA PRO A 386 19.14 -20.03 2.47
C PRO A 386 18.21 -19.53 1.36
N TYR A 387 18.69 -19.49 0.11
CA TYR A 387 17.88 -19.08 -1.03
C TYR A 387 16.81 -20.13 -1.36
N LEU A 388 17.21 -21.40 -1.42
CA LEU A 388 16.27 -22.51 -1.65
C LEU A 388 15.21 -22.59 -0.56
N ARG A 389 15.60 -22.42 0.71
CA ARG A 389 14.63 -22.35 1.81
C ARG A 389 13.71 -21.15 1.70
N GLN A 390 14.17 -20.02 1.18
CA GLN A 390 13.30 -18.88 0.90
C GLN A 390 12.22 -19.25 -0.13
N LEU A 391 12.59 -19.92 -1.24
CA LEU A 391 11.62 -20.36 -2.25
C LEU A 391 10.56 -21.31 -1.65
N GLU A 392 10.99 -22.27 -0.83
CA GLU A 392 10.06 -23.18 -0.12
C GLU A 392 9.09 -22.40 0.76
N LEU A 393 9.56 -21.42 1.55
CA LEU A 393 8.69 -20.60 2.39
C LEU A 393 7.70 -19.74 1.59
N MET A 394 8.12 -19.24 0.42
CA MET A 394 7.27 -18.48 -0.49
C MET A 394 6.17 -19.38 -1.09
N GLU A 395 6.53 -20.57 -1.58
CA GLU A 395 5.59 -21.56 -2.11
C GLU A 395 4.61 -22.05 -1.02
N GLU A 396 5.12 -22.37 0.18
CA GLU A 396 4.30 -22.77 1.33
C GLU A 396 3.28 -21.69 1.75
N ALA A 397 3.58 -20.41 1.51
CA ALA A 397 2.66 -19.29 1.76
C ALA A 397 1.63 -19.08 0.63
N GLY A 398 1.81 -19.72 -0.53
CA GLY A 398 0.93 -19.58 -1.69
C GLY A 398 1.39 -18.58 -2.75
N MET A 399 2.67 -18.19 -2.77
CA MET A 399 3.24 -17.38 -3.85
C MET A 399 3.41 -18.21 -5.13
N ASP A 400 3.24 -17.55 -6.27
CA ASP A 400 3.48 -18.12 -7.58
C ASP A 400 4.91 -17.84 -8.02
N LEU A 401 5.70 -18.92 -8.12
CA LEU A 401 7.11 -18.89 -8.50
C LEU A 401 7.32 -19.16 -10.00
N ASN A 402 6.26 -19.18 -10.82
CA ASN A 402 6.35 -19.38 -12.26
C ASN A 402 5.61 -18.28 -13.04
N PRO A 403 6.31 -17.21 -13.46
CA PRO A 403 7.76 -17.03 -13.44
C PRO A 403 8.37 -16.70 -12.08
N LEU A 404 9.65 -17.03 -11.89
CA LEU A 404 10.43 -16.55 -10.76
C LEU A 404 11.21 -15.29 -11.18
N PHE A 405 11.11 -14.23 -10.37
CA PHE A 405 11.84 -12.98 -10.57
C PHE A 405 12.98 -12.82 -9.57
N GLY A 406 14.09 -12.20 -10.00
CA GLY A 406 15.17 -11.77 -9.12
C GLY A 406 16.18 -12.85 -8.72
N VAL A 407 16.53 -13.77 -9.64
CA VAL A 407 17.49 -14.86 -9.38
C VAL A 407 18.88 -14.33 -9.00
N GLY A 408 19.31 -13.26 -9.67
CA GLY A 408 20.62 -12.66 -9.44
C GLY A 408 21.00 -11.66 -10.53
N PRO A 409 22.16 -11.00 -10.39
CA PRO A 409 22.58 -9.94 -11.30
C PRO A 409 23.10 -10.45 -12.66
N LEU A 410 22.87 -9.68 -13.71
CA LEU A 410 23.37 -9.89 -15.09
C LEU A 410 24.51 -8.94 -15.48
N PHE A 411 25.30 -8.50 -14.52
CA PHE A 411 26.37 -7.55 -14.76
C PHE A 411 27.65 -7.94 -14.01
N PRO A 412 28.84 -7.53 -14.52
CA PRO A 412 30.09 -7.67 -13.78
C PRO A 412 30.13 -6.77 -12.55
N SER A 413 31.20 -6.84 -11.76
CA SER A 413 31.36 -5.91 -10.64
C SER A 413 31.33 -4.46 -11.14
N ASN A 414 30.74 -3.54 -10.37
CA ASN A 414 30.78 -2.12 -10.69
C ASN A 414 32.22 -1.59 -10.82
N GLU A 415 33.18 -2.24 -10.15
CA GLU A 415 34.61 -1.94 -10.23
C GLU A 415 35.19 -2.21 -11.63
N ASP A 416 34.53 -3.01 -12.46
CA ASP A 416 34.93 -3.32 -13.83
C ASP A 416 34.42 -2.29 -14.86
N PHE A 417 33.46 -1.43 -14.48
CA PHE A 417 32.89 -0.43 -15.39
C PHE A 417 33.94 0.51 -16.02
N PRO A 418 35.00 0.97 -15.32
CA PRO A 418 36.07 1.76 -15.93
C PRO A 418 36.79 1.05 -17.10
N ILE A 419 36.84 -0.28 -17.13
CA ILE A 419 37.43 -1.05 -18.25
C ILE A 419 36.57 -0.87 -19.51
N TRP A 420 35.25 -0.91 -19.35
CA TRP A 420 34.30 -0.60 -20.42
C TRP A 420 34.43 0.84 -20.93
N THR A 421 34.57 1.82 -20.02
CA THR A 421 34.80 3.22 -20.42
C THR A 421 36.07 3.38 -21.26
N GLN A 422 37.15 2.65 -20.94
CA GLN A 422 38.37 2.66 -21.75
C GLN A 422 38.15 2.07 -23.15
N TYR A 423 37.30 1.05 -23.28
CA TYR A 423 36.89 0.54 -24.59
C TYR A 423 36.10 1.58 -25.38
N LEU A 424 35.11 2.24 -24.77
CA LEU A 424 34.33 3.30 -25.44
C LEU A 424 35.23 4.43 -25.96
N GLN A 425 36.22 4.85 -25.17
CA GLN A 425 37.21 5.85 -25.59
C GLN A 425 38.06 5.37 -26.77
N ALA A 426 38.54 4.12 -26.74
CA ALA A 426 39.33 3.54 -27.83
C ALA A 426 38.50 3.35 -29.11
N LYS A 427 37.22 2.97 -28.98
CA LYS A 427 36.26 2.88 -30.08
C LYS A 427 36.03 4.25 -30.73
N ALA A 428 35.73 5.27 -29.93
CA ALA A 428 35.55 6.64 -30.44
C ALA A 428 36.82 7.15 -31.16
N ALA A 429 38.01 6.85 -30.64
CA ALA A 429 39.28 7.20 -31.29
C ALA A 429 39.49 6.46 -32.63
N PHE A 430 39.09 5.19 -32.72
CA PHE A 430 39.11 4.43 -33.97
C PHE A 430 38.09 4.96 -34.99
N GLU A 431 36.86 5.26 -34.57
CA GLU A 431 35.83 5.82 -35.45
C GLU A 431 36.21 7.20 -36.00
N ALA A 432 36.84 8.03 -35.18
CA ALA A 432 37.37 9.32 -35.62
C ALA A 432 38.60 9.19 -36.53
N ASN A 433 39.41 8.14 -36.37
CA ASN A 433 40.63 7.90 -37.15
C ASN A 433 40.95 6.40 -37.28
N PRO A 434 40.48 5.71 -38.34
CA PRO A 434 40.51 4.26 -38.45
C PRO A 434 41.89 3.73 -38.90
N THR A 435 42.91 3.92 -38.07
CA THR A 435 44.27 3.38 -38.27
C THR A 435 44.40 1.98 -37.69
N PRO A 436 45.34 1.14 -38.20
CA PRO A 436 45.63 -0.16 -37.59
C PRO A 436 45.99 -0.08 -36.10
N GLN A 437 46.65 0.99 -35.67
CA GLN A 437 47.01 1.22 -34.27
C GLN A 437 45.76 1.44 -33.40
N ASN A 438 44.83 2.30 -33.84
CA ASN A 438 43.59 2.55 -33.11
C ASN A 438 42.68 1.32 -33.10
N GLN A 439 42.63 0.58 -34.20
CA GLN A 439 41.89 -0.68 -34.28
C GLN A 439 42.44 -1.71 -33.27
N ALA A 440 43.77 -1.89 -33.22
CA ALA A 440 44.41 -2.81 -32.30
C ALA A 440 44.17 -2.41 -30.83
N LEU A 441 44.23 -1.11 -30.52
CA LEU A 441 43.94 -0.63 -29.18
C LEU A 441 42.47 -0.86 -28.80
N MET A 442 41.52 -0.57 -29.69
CA MET A 442 40.10 -0.84 -29.48
C MET A 442 39.85 -2.32 -29.20
N GLN A 443 40.41 -3.21 -30.03
CA GLN A 443 40.30 -4.67 -29.85
C GLN A 443 40.93 -5.13 -28.54
N GLN A 444 42.09 -4.60 -28.16
CA GLN A 444 42.74 -4.91 -26.88
C GLN A 444 41.85 -4.51 -25.69
N ARG A 445 41.21 -3.33 -25.74
CA ARG A 445 40.31 -2.88 -24.66
C ARG A 445 39.02 -3.68 -24.62
N TYR A 446 38.47 -4.07 -25.77
CA TYR A 446 37.31 -4.95 -25.82
C TYR A 446 37.62 -6.32 -25.23
N ALA A 447 38.77 -6.93 -25.60
CA ALA A 447 39.20 -8.20 -25.02
C ALA A 447 39.40 -8.11 -23.50
N ALA A 448 39.88 -6.97 -22.98
CA ALA A 448 39.98 -6.75 -21.54
C ALA A 448 38.59 -6.69 -20.86
N TYR A 449 37.59 -6.08 -21.51
CA TYR A 449 36.20 -6.12 -21.06
C TYR A 449 35.63 -7.55 -21.11
N GLU A 450 35.86 -8.32 -22.18
CA GLU A 450 35.39 -9.71 -22.26
C GLU A 450 35.90 -10.58 -21.12
N GLN A 451 37.13 -10.33 -20.64
CA GLN A 451 37.66 -11.03 -19.47
C GLN A 451 36.88 -10.74 -18.18
N THR A 452 36.26 -9.56 -18.03
CA THR A 452 35.43 -9.25 -16.86
C THR A 452 34.12 -10.04 -16.84
N LEU A 453 33.72 -10.60 -17.99
CA LEU A 453 32.48 -11.38 -18.12
C LEU A 453 32.63 -12.85 -17.74
N VAL A 454 33.85 -13.39 -17.63
CA VAL A 454 34.08 -14.84 -17.42
C VAL A 454 33.44 -15.34 -16.12
N ALA A 455 33.70 -14.66 -15.00
CA ALA A 455 33.14 -15.06 -13.71
C ALA A 455 31.62 -14.81 -13.62
N PRO A 456 31.06 -13.66 -14.05
CA PRO A 456 29.62 -13.45 -14.12
C PRO A 456 28.89 -14.47 -14.98
N LYS A 457 29.41 -14.85 -16.16
CA LYS A 457 28.80 -15.90 -17.00
C LYS A 457 28.76 -17.25 -16.28
N ALA A 458 29.85 -17.63 -15.63
CA ALA A 458 29.89 -18.87 -14.83
C ALA A 458 28.93 -18.83 -13.64
N TYR A 459 28.77 -17.66 -13.00
CA TYR A 459 27.80 -17.45 -11.92
C TYR A 459 26.36 -17.63 -12.43
N VAL A 460 25.98 -16.93 -13.50
CA VAL A 460 24.63 -16.98 -14.07
C VAL A 460 24.25 -18.42 -14.44
N GLN A 461 25.14 -19.17 -15.09
CA GLN A 461 24.86 -20.57 -15.43
C GLN A 461 24.61 -21.41 -14.17
N GLN A 462 25.48 -21.30 -13.16
CA GLN A 462 25.32 -22.07 -11.92
C GLN A 462 24.06 -21.68 -11.14
N ALA A 463 23.76 -20.39 -11.04
CA ALA A 463 22.54 -19.90 -10.40
C ALA A 463 21.28 -20.39 -11.14
N PHE A 464 21.29 -20.36 -12.46
CA PHE A 464 20.21 -20.90 -13.29
C PHE A 464 20.02 -22.40 -13.04
N ASP A 465 21.09 -23.20 -13.07
CA ASP A 465 21.03 -24.64 -12.84
C ASP A 465 20.46 -24.97 -11.45
N ILE A 466 20.94 -24.28 -10.40
CA ILE A 466 20.47 -24.46 -9.01
C ILE A 466 18.98 -24.16 -8.90
N VAL A 467 18.54 -23.01 -9.42
CA VAL A 467 17.16 -22.53 -9.24
C VAL A 467 16.18 -23.34 -10.09
N THR A 468 16.51 -23.59 -11.35
CA THR A 468 15.63 -24.35 -12.24
C THR A 468 15.52 -25.82 -11.84
N GLN A 469 16.57 -26.40 -11.25
CA GLN A 469 16.49 -27.72 -10.63
C GLN A 469 15.52 -27.74 -9.44
N ALA A 470 15.49 -26.69 -8.63
CA ALA A 470 14.58 -26.59 -7.50
C ALA A 470 13.12 -26.36 -7.91
N LEU A 471 12.89 -25.51 -8.92
CA LEU A 471 11.53 -25.13 -9.37
C LEU A 471 10.92 -26.12 -10.36
N GLY A 472 11.73 -26.89 -11.09
CA GLY A 472 11.25 -27.77 -12.16
C GLY A 472 10.84 -27.06 -13.46
N HIS A 473 11.15 -25.76 -13.61
CA HIS A 473 10.94 -24.99 -14.85
C HIS A 473 12.08 -23.98 -15.07
N THR A 474 12.20 -23.49 -16.31
CA THR A 474 13.25 -22.54 -16.73
C THR A 474 12.75 -21.10 -16.88
N ASN A 475 11.47 -20.84 -16.58
CA ASN A 475 10.86 -19.52 -16.64
C ASN A 475 11.33 -18.62 -15.48
N VAL A 476 12.58 -18.14 -15.56
CA VAL A 476 13.22 -17.36 -14.50
C VAL A 476 13.85 -16.07 -15.07
N TYR A 477 13.82 -15.00 -14.27
CA TYR A 477 14.36 -13.70 -14.62
C TYR A 477 15.57 -13.36 -13.75
N PHE A 478 16.60 -12.82 -14.41
CA PHE A 478 17.75 -12.21 -13.76
C PHE A 478 17.73 -10.69 -13.94
N ASP A 479 18.35 -9.99 -12.99
CA ASP A 479 18.27 -8.54 -12.85
C ASP A 479 19.42 -7.86 -13.60
N ALA A 480 19.06 -6.96 -14.50
CA ALA A 480 19.98 -5.96 -15.01
C ALA A 480 20.30 -4.90 -13.96
N TRP A 481 21.29 -4.06 -14.26
CA TRP A 481 21.64 -2.91 -13.46
C TRP A 481 20.47 -1.93 -13.35
N ASP A 482 20.16 -1.50 -12.13
CA ASP A 482 19.06 -0.61 -11.81
C ASP A 482 19.29 0.82 -12.32
N GLU A 483 18.29 1.39 -12.99
CA GLU A 483 18.23 2.74 -13.57
C GLU A 483 19.49 3.06 -14.39
N ALA A 484 19.94 2.09 -15.17
CA ALA A 484 21.17 2.19 -15.93
C ALA A 484 21.09 3.30 -16.99
N GLY A 485 21.99 4.28 -16.91
CA GLY A 485 22.24 5.19 -18.03
C GLY A 485 22.79 4.47 -19.26
N TRP A 486 22.71 5.11 -20.43
CA TRP A 486 23.02 4.51 -21.73
C TRP A 486 24.32 3.70 -21.80
N ASP A 487 25.45 4.25 -21.35
CA ASP A 487 26.74 3.54 -21.39
C ASP A 487 26.74 2.26 -20.52
N ARG A 488 25.97 2.25 -19.42
CA ARG A 488 25.77 1.07 -18.56
C ARG A 488 24.81 0.06 -19.18
N LEU A 489 23.83 0.49 -19.97
CA LEU A 489 23.00 -0.44 -20.75
C LEU A 489 23.85 -1.16 -21.79
N LEU A 490 24.68 -0.43 -22.54
CA LEU A 490 25.59 -1.03 -23.53
C LEU A 490 26.61 -1.99 -22.90
N TRP A 491 27.12 -1.65 -21.71
CA TRP A 491 28.04 -2.48 -20.95
C TRP A 491 27.49 -3.88 -20.61
N GLN A 492 26.17 -4.03 -20.53
CA GLN A 492 25.52 -5.28 -20.15
C GLN A 492 25.08 -6.13 -21.35
N GLN A 493 25.12 -5.60 -22.57
CA GLN A 493 24.55 -6.27 -23.76
C GLN A 493 25.18 -7.65 -24.03
N GLU A 494 26.47 -7.85 -23.76
CA GLU A 494 27.10 -9.17 -23.94
C GLU A 494 26.66 -10.18 -22.86
N MET A 495 26.38 -9.72 -21.64
CA MET A 495 25.77 -10.59 -20.62
C MET A 495 24.33 -10.91 -20.99
N TRP A 496 23.57 -9.94 -21.48
CA TRP A 496 22.19 -10.13 -21.91
C TRP A 496 22.09 -11.09 -23.09
N ARG A 497 23.03 -11.00 -24.04
CA ARG A 497 23.17 -11.95 -25.16
C ARG A 497 23.42 -13.37 -24.64
N PHE A 498 24.43 -13.54 -23.79
CA PHE A 498 24.76 -14.84 -23.17
C PHE A 498 23.55 -15.46 -22.45
N VAL A 499 22.84 -14.67 -21.64
CA VAL A 499 21.68 -15.14 -20.87
C VAL A 499 20.56 -15.65 -21.78
N LYS A 500 20.30 -14.96 -22.90
CA LYS A 500 19.23 -15.32 -23.83
C LYS A 500 19.62 -16.45 -24.78
N GLU A 501 20.82 -16.40 -25.33
CA GLU A 501 21.26 -17.31 -26.39
C GLU A 501 21.85 -18.62 -25.85
N ASP A 502 22.58 -18.56 -24.73
CA ASP A 502 23.32 -19.71 -24.20
C ASP A 502 22.64 -20.34 -22.96
N VAL A 503 22.07 -19.53 -22.08
CA VAL A 503 21.43 -20.01 -20.83
C VAL A 503 19.93 -20.30 -21.01
N GLY A 504 19.23 -19.46 -21.78
CA GLY A 504 17.79 -19.55 -21.99
C GLY A 504 16.95 -18.94 -20.86
N ALA A 505 17.53 -18.05 -20.06
CA ALA A 505 16.81 -17.29 -19.03
C ALA A 505 16.33 -15.92 -19.56
N LYS A 506 15.55 -15.22 -18.74
CA LYS A 506 14.93 -13.93 -19.09
C LYS A 506 15.57 -12.77 -18.33
N ILE A 507 15.36 -11.57 -18.84
CA ILE A 507 15.99 -10.35 -18.31
C ILE A 507 14.91 -9.42 -17.78
N PHE A 508 15.12 -8.96 -16.54
CA PHE A 508 14.41 -7.86 -15.91
C PHE A 508 15.30 -6.62 -15.89
N ALA A 509 14.77 -5.44 -16.22
CA ALA A 509 15.46 -4.16 -16.05
C ALA A 509 14.49 -3.06 -15.61
N THR A 510 15.00 -2.01 -14.99
CA THR A 510 14.29 -0.74 -14.78
C THR A 510 14.73 0.27 -15.84
N GLY A 511 13.84 1.16 -16.29
CA GLY A 511 14.20 2.07 -17.39
C GLY A 511 13.10 2.93 -17.99
N HIS A 512 13.37 3.43 -19.19
CA HIS A 512 12.53 4.33 -19.99
C HIS A 512 12.72 4.12 -21.50
N ASP A 513 12.31 5.08 -22.32
CA ASP A 513 12.27 5.00 -23.79
C ASP A 513 13.62 4.79 -24.48
N ASP A 514 14.75 5.13 -23.86
CA ASP A 514 16.08 4.83 -24.41
C ASP A 514 16.27 3.31 -24.65
N HIS A 515 15.57 2.48 -23.88
CA HIS A 515 15.62 1.02 -24.01
C HIS A 515 15.09 0.55 -25.37
N PHE A 516 14.29 1.36 -26.08
CA PHE A 516 13.88 1.07 -27.46
C PHE A 516 15.05 1.04 -28.45
N ASN A 517 16.22 1.57 -28.11
CA ASN A 517 17.39 1.63 -28.99
C ASN A 517 18.41 0.50 -28.77
N LEU A 518 18.25 -0.34 -27.73
CA LEU A 518 19.14 -1.48 -27.46
C LEU A 518 19.06 -2.58 -28.55
N GLU A 519 20.16 -3.28 -28.82
CA GLU A 519 20.14 -4.41 -29.75
C GLU A 519 19.42 -5.61 -29.12
N ILE A 520 19.88 -6.01 -27.93
CA ILE A 520 19.26 -7.05 -27.13
C ILE A 520 18.28 -6.39 -26.15
N LYS A 521 17.01 -6.74 -26.29
CA LYS A 521 15.93 -6.27 -25.41
C LYS A 521 15.74 -7.19 -24.24
N GLU A 522 15.63 -6.63 -23.04
CA GLU A 522 15.08 -7.26 -21.87
C GLU A 522 13.64 -7.74 -22.07
N ASP A 523 13.20 -8.71 -21.28
CA ASP A 523 11.88 -9.33 -21.41
C ASP A 523 10.84 -8.62 -20.54
N PHE A 524 11.29 -8.08 -19.41
CA PHE A 524 10.48 -7.35 -18.45
C PHE A 524 11.12 -5.99 -18.18
N LEU A 525 10.37 -4.90 -18.41
CA LEU A 525 10.81 -3.52 -18.17
C LEU A 525 9.94 -2.84 -17.10
N ASN A 526 10.58 -2.43 -16.00
CA ASN A 526 9.96 -1.58 -14.98
C ASN A 526 10.10 -0.11 -15.37
N TRP A 527 9.03 0.42 -15.97
CA TRP A 527 9.03 1.71 -16.66
C TRP A 527 8.74 2.87 -15.71
N VAL A 528 9.62 3.88 -15.70
CA VAL A 528 9.51 5.05 -14.81
C VAL A 528 8.43 6.08 -15.22
N GLY A 529 7.70 6.61 -14.23
CA GLY A 529 6.79 7.74 -14.38
C GLY A 529 5.35 7.35 -14.75
N ASP A 530 4.53 8.29 -15.22
CA ASP A 530 3.09 8.05 -15.46
C ASP A 530 2.84 6.93 -16.50
N PRO A 531 2.00 5.92 -16.19
CA PRO A 531 1.67 4.86 -17.13
C PRO A 531 0.71 5.34 -18.23
N THR A 532 1.05 5.03 -19.48
CA THR A 532 0.22 5.38 -20.65
C THR A 532 0.11 4.20 -21.61
N ARG A 533 -1.01 4.13 -22.35
CA ARG A 533 -1.18 3.14 -23.42
C ARG A 533 -0.16 3.28 -24.55
N GLU A 534 0.37 4.47 -24.78
CA GLU A 534 1.41 4.71 -25.79
C GLU A 534 2.72 4.01 -25.41
N LYS A 535 3.13 4.12 -24.14
CA LYS A 535 4.34 3.46 -23.62
C LYS A 535 4.22 1.95 -23.68
N SER A 536 3.11 1.40 -23.17
CA SER A 536 2.87 -0.05 -23.19
C SER A 536 2.77 -0.58 -24.62
N ALA A 537 2.05 0.10 -25.52
CA ALA A 537 1.99 -0.29 -26.92
C ALA A 537 3.37 -0.26 -27.61
N GLY A 538 4.19 0.75 -27.31
CA GLY A 538 5.57 0.82 -27.81
C GLY A 538 6.41 -0.37 -27.35
N TRP A 539 6.26 -0.76 -26.08
CA TRP A 539 7.00 -1.91 -25.52
C TRP A 539 6.50 -3.26 -26.03
N HIS A 540 5.18 -3.49 -26.01
CA HIS A 540 4.56 -4.70 -26.58
C HIS A 540 4.85 -4.87 -28.07
N GLY A 541 5.00 -3.77 -28.80
CA GLY A 541 5.41 -3.77 -30.22
C GLY A 541 6.79 -4.38 -30.47
N MET A 542 7.63 -4.54 -29.44
CA MET A 542 8.95 -5.19 -29.53
C MET A 542 8.87 -6.72 -29.45
N GLY A 543 7.70 -7.30 -29.14
CA GLY A 543 7.48 -8.75 -29.18
C GLY A 543 6.38 -9.22 -28.25
N GLU A 544 5.75 -10.36 -28.58
CA GLU A 544 4.58 -10.89 -27.88
C GLU A 544 4.82 -11.23 -26.40
N ASN A 545 6.07 -11.50 -26.02
CA ASN A 545 6.46 -11.87 -24.64
C ASN A 545 7.05 -10.70 -23.83
N LYS A 546 6.92 -9.46 -24.33
CA LYS A 546 7.42 -8.28 -23.62
C LYS A 546 6.44 -7.87 -22.53
N ILE A 547 6.97 -7.70 -21.33
CA ILE A 547 6.21 -7.34 -20.12
C ILE A 547 6.64 -5.94 -19.71
N ILE A 548 5.68 -5.06 -19.45
CA ILE A 548 5.90 -3.72 -18.91
C ILE A 548 5.19 -3.57 -17.56
N THR A 549 5.90 -2.99 -16.60
CA THR A 549 5.33 -2.56 -15.32
C THR A 549 5.73 -1.12 -15.02
N ASN A 550 5.38 -0.61 -13.85
CA ASN A 550 5.54 0.79 -13.51
C ASN A 550 6.37 1.04 -12.25
N TYR A 551 7.29 2.00 -12.37
CA TYR A 551 8.16 2.49 -11.32
C TYR A 551 7.94 3.98 -11.05
N ALA A 552 8.00 4.40 -9.79
CA ALA A 552 8.00 5.80 -9.36
C ALA A 552 6.74 6.60 -9.77
N HIS A 553 5.54 5.99 -9.70
CA HIS A 553 4.28 6.71 -9.94
C HIS A 553 3.08 6.25 -9.09
N PRO A 554 3.11 6.46 -7.77
CA PRO A 554 4.25 6.83 -6.94
C PRO A 554 5.01 5.59 -6.45
N HIS A 555 6.13 5.82 -5.75
CA HIS A 555 6.63 4.86 -4.78
C HIS A 555 5.70 4.76 -3.57
N SER A 556 5.94 3.78 -2.69
CA SER A 556 5.31 3.71 -1.36
C SER A 556 5.62 4.98 -0.54
N GLY A 557 4.84 5.25 0.51
CA GLY A 557 5.04 6.41 1.38
C GLY A 557 3.85 7.36 1.40
N PRO A 558 3.13 7.69 0.31
CA PRO A 558 1.89 8.46 0.48
C PRO A 558 0.84 7.65 1.27
N GLU A 559 0.40 8.16 2.42
CA GLU A 559 -0.49 7.39 3.31
C GLU A 559 -1.96 7.35 2.89
N ASN A 560 -2.31 8.04 1.81
CA ASN A 560 -3.68 8.10 1.31
C ASN A 560 -4.07 6.77 0.63
N PRO A 561 -5.03 6.01 1.20
CA PRO A 561 -5.45 4.72 0.66
C PRO A 561 -6.11 4.82 -0.73
N ASP A 562 -6.88 5.87 -0.99
CA ASP A 562 -7.54 6.09 -2.28
C ASP A 562 -6.50 6.31 -3.39
N LEU A 563 -5.45 7.07 -3.08
CA LEU A 563 -4.36 7.31 -4.02
C LEU A 563 -3.66 5.99 -4.38
N MET A 564 -3.37 5.14 -3.39
CA MET A 564 -2.72 3.85 -3.62
C MET A 564 -3.58 2.89 -4.42
N ARG A 565 -4.88 2.81 -4.09
CA ARG A 565 -5.86 2.02 -4.84
C ARG A 565 -5.92 2.40 -6.31
N GLN A 566 -5.96 3.71 -6.60
CA GLN A 566 -6.01 4.21 -7.97
C GLN A 566 -4.73 3.88 -8.74
N ARG A 567 -3.57 4.20 -8.15
CA ARG A 567 -2.26 4.15 -8.83
C ARG A 567 -1.80 2.73 -9.09
N HIS A 568 -1.99 1.83 -8.13
CA HIS A 568 -1.54 0.44 -8.25
C HIS A 568 -2.58 -0.49 -8.88
N GLY A 569 -3.85 -0.08 -8.90
CA GLY A 569 -4.95 -0.80 -9.53
C GLY A 569 -5.26 -0.33 -10.95
N MET A 570 -6.45 0.24 -11.12
CA MET A 570 -7.08 0.41 -12.42
C MET A 570 -6.35 1.38 -13.38
N TRP A 571 -5.53 2.31 -12.88
CA TRP A 571 -4.76 3.22 -13.73
C TRP A 571 -3.70 2.47 -14.55
N LEU A 572 -2.97 1.55 -13.91
CA LEU A 572 -2.00 0.69 -14.58
C LEU A 572 -2.70 -0.29 -15.50
N TYR A 573 -3.75 -0.92 -14.96
CA TYR A 573 -4.50 -1.93 -15.68
C TYR A 573 -5.02 -1.41 -17.02
N LYS A 574 -5.75 -0.29 -17.00
CA LYS A 574 -6.31 0.32 -18.22
C LYS A 574 -5.26 0.98 -19.12
N ALA A 575 -4.04 1.19 -18.63
CA ALA A 575 -2.91 1.60 -19.46
C ALA A 575 -2.27 0.43 -20.23
N ASN A 576 -2.84 -0.79 -20.18
CA ASN A 576 -2.26 -2.02 -20.74
C ASN A 576 -0.91 -2.40 -20.12
N TYR A 577 -0.67 -2.07 -18.85
CA TYR A 577 0.50 -2.60 -18.16
C TYR A 577 0.24 -4.05 -17.76
N ASP A 578 1.30 -4.85 -17.68
CA ASP A 578 1.24 -6.29 -17.41
C ASP A 578 1.49 -6.63 -15.94
N ALA A 579 1.87 -5.64 -15.13
CA ALA A 579 2.12 -5.85 -13.72
C ALA A 579 2.04 -4.54 -12.92
N VAL A 580 2.07 -4.68 -11.60
CA VAL A 580 2.42 -3.62 -10.65
C VAL A 580 3.74 -4.01 -9.97
N TYR A 581 4.71 -3.09 -9.88
CA TYR A 581 5.99 -3.36 -9.21
C TYR A 581 6.72 -2.07 -8.78
N ASN A 582 6.37 -1.54 -7.61
CA ASN A 582 6.95 -0.31 -7.07
C ASN A 582 7.84 -0.54 -5.84
N TYR A 583 8.75 0.40 -5.60
CA TYR A 583 9.59 0.47 -4.40
C TYR A 583 8.79 1.14 -3.26
N ILE A 584 8.65 0.58 -2.06
CA ILE A 584 8.97 -0.76 -1.54
C ILE A 584 7.96 -1.11 -0.43
N TRP A 585 7.72 -2.39 -0.15
CA TRP A 585 6.81 -2.82 0.94
C TRP A 585 7.22 -2.28 2.30
N TYR A 586 8.50 -2.40 2.66
CA TYR A 586 9.17 -1.64 3.70
C TYR A 586 10.69 -1.73 3.51
N PHE A 587 11.42 -0.73 4.03
CA PHE A 587 12.88 -0.71 4.02
C PHE A 587 13.44 -0.63 5.44
N GLU A 588 14.28 -1.59 5.81
CA GLU A 588 15.06 -1.57 7.05
C GLU A 588 16.53 -1.92 6.73
N SER A 589 17.45 -1.19 7.35
CA SER A 589 18.89 -1.48 7.27
C SER A 589 19.59 -1.11 8.57
N PRO A 590 20.88 -1.45 8.77
CA PRO A 590 21.65 -1.01 9.94
C PRO A 590 21.73 0.52 10.12
N TYR A 591 21.38 1.30 9.10
CA TYR A 591 21.43 2.76 9.10
C TYR A 591 20.06 3.42 9.00
N VAL A 592 19.01 2.67 8.67
CA VAL A 592 17.66 3.18 8.42
C VAL A 592 16.65 2.30 9.12
N SER A 593 15.91 2.88 10.05
CA SER A 593 14.78 2.23 10.72
C SER A 593 13.54 2.39 9.86
N ALA A 594 12.80 1.29 9.63
CA ALA A 594 11.49 1.34 8.98
C ALA A 594 10.48 2.20 9.76
N TRP A 595 10.68 2.37 11.07
CA TRP A 595 9.79 3.14 11.97
C TRP A 595 10.10 4.63 12.04
N SER A 596 11.10 5.10 11.32
CA SER A 596 11.37 6.52 11.19
C SER A 596 10.94 7.04 9.84
N ASP A 597 10.33 8.22 9.81
CA ASP A 597 9.94 8.88 8.58
C ASP A 597 11.11 9.63 7.91
N TYR A 598 12.16 9.96 8.67
CA TYR A 598 13.36 10.61 8.17
C TYR A 598 14.34 9.58 7.61
N VAL A 599 14.61 9.62 6.30
CA VAL A 599 15.69 8.87 5.65
C VAL A 599 16.79 9.81 5.16
N ASP A 600 16.42 10.75 4.31
CA ASP A 600 17.31 11.81 3.82
C ASP A 600 16.54 13.13 3.61
N ALA A 601 17.20 14.14 3.02
CA ALA A 601 16.59 15.46 2.79
C ALA A 601 15.65 15.52 1.57
N THR A 602 15.54 14.44 0.79
CA THR A 602 14.75 14.37 -0.46
C THR A 602 13.51 13.49 -0.29
N TYR A 603 13.65 12.35 0.37
CA TYR A 603 12.61 11.33 0.47
C TYR A 603 12.25 11.01 1.92
N ARG A 604 10.96 10.78 2.12
CA ARG A 604 10.44 10.12 3.31
C ARG A 604 10.90 8.67 3.34
N SER A 605 10.73 8.03 4.48
CA SER A 605 10.84 6.58 4.54
C SER A 605 9.81 5.92 3.64
N PHE A 606 10.29 4.98 2.83
CA PHE A 606 9.44 4.21 1.95
C PHE A 606 8.90 3.00 2.71
N GLY A 607 7.57 2.91 2.80
CA GLY A 607 6.89 1.73 3.32
C GLY A 607 5.38 1.77 3.06
N PHE A 608 4.80 0.58 2.97
CA PHE A 608 3.37 0.32 3.10
C PHE A 608 3.05 -0.32 4.44
N VAL A 609 4.03 -0.95 5.09
CA VAL A 609 3.85 -1.63 6.37
C VAL A 609 5.03 -1.34 7.29
N TYR A 610 4.85 -1.61 8.57
CA TYR A 610 5.90 -1.48 9.57
C TYR A 610 6.27 -2.84 10.16
N PRO A 611 7.51 -3.33 9.99
CA PRO A 611 7.90 -4.63 10.52
C PRO A 611 7.86 -4.61 12.05
N THR A 612 7.29 -5.65 12.66
CA THR A 612 7.46 -6.01 14.07
C THR A 612 8.53 -7.08 14.23
N GLN A 613 8.78 -7.60 15.44
CA GLN A 613 9.80 -8.63 15.60
C GLN A 613 9.51 -9.86 14.74
N THR A 614 8.27 -10.37 14.75
CA THR A 614 7.88 -11.56 14.00
C THR A 614 6.79 -11.35 12.96
N ASP A 615 6.26 -10.14 12.79
CA ASP A 615 5.19 -9.85 11.83
C ASP A 615 5.37 -8.44 11.20
N VAL A 616 4.30 -7.88 10.66
CA VAL A 616 4.17 -6.50 10.18
C VAL A 616 2.87 -5.87 10.68
N ILE A 617 2.85 -4.55 10.73
CA ILE A 617 1.64 -3.74 10.96
C ILE A 617 1.20 -3.15 9.62
N ASP A 618 -0.03 -3.47 9.23
CA ASP A 618 -0.66 -2.92 8.04
C ASP A 618 -0.98 -1.44 8.20
N THR A 619 -1.14 -0.77 7.06
CA THR A 619 -1.54 0.63 6.98
C THR A 619 -2.76 0.80 6.09
N LEU A 620 -3.40 1.97 6.19
CA LEU A 620 -4.43 2.38 5.23
C LEU A 620 -3.92 2.28 3.78
N ALA A 621 -2.71 2.77 3.50
CA ALA A 621 -2.11 2.73 2.17
C ALA A 621 -1.95 1.31 1.62
N TRP A 622 -1.60 0.35 2.48
CA TRP A 622 -1.43 -1.05 2.11
C TRP A 622 -2.76 -1.73 1.74
N GLU A 623 -3.81 -1.46 2.52
CA GLU A 623 -5.15 -1.90 2.19
C GLU A 623 -5.65 -1.25 0.89
N GLY A 624 -5.30 0.02 0.64
CA GLY A 624 -5.51 0.68 -0.64
C GLY A 624 -4.86 -0.06 -1.81
N PHE A 625 -3.60 -0.49 -1.66
CA PHE A 625 -2.92 -1.31 -2.66
C PHE A 625 -3.68 -2.61 -2.94
N ARG A 626 -4.01 -3.41 -1.90
CA ARG A 626 -4.74 -4.69 -2.04
C ARG A 626 -6.05 -4.50 -2.80
N GLU A 627 -6.83 -3.52 -2.40
CA GLU A 627 -8.15 -3.22 -2.96
C GLU A 627 -8.07 -2.75 -4.43
N GLY A 628 -6.95 -2.13 -4.82
CA GLY A 628 -6.65 -1.80 -6.21
C GLY A 628 -6.42 -3.05 -7.07
N ILE A 629 -5.82 -4.09 -6.51
CA ILE A 629 -5.65 -5.39 -7.18
C ILE A 629 -6.99 -6.14 -7.24
N ASP A 630 -7.80 -6.07 -6.18
CA ASP A 630 -9.15 -6.64 -6.20
C ASP A 630 -10.01 -6.00 -7.30
N ASP A 631 -9.89 -4.69 -7.53
CA ASP A 631 -10.55 -4.03 -8.66
C ASP A 631 -10.15 -4.64 -10.03
N ILE A 632 -8.87 -4.99 -10.21
CA ILE A 632 -8.38 -5.68 -11.43
C ILE A 632 -8.97 -7.09 -11.53
N ARG A 633 -9.08 -7.82 -10.41
CA ARG A 633 -9.68 -9.16 -10.38
C ARG A 633 -11.18 -9.11 -10.70
N TYR A 634 -11.91 -8.10 -10.23
CA TYR A 634 -13.30 -7.84 -10.66
C TYR A 634 -13.39 -7.54 -12.15
N ALA A 635 -12.49 -6.71 -12.69
CA ALA A 635 -12.44 -6.41 -14.12
C ALA A 635 -12.14 -7.67 -14.96
N THR A 636 -11.24 -8.52 -14.47
CA THR A 636 -10.92 -9.83 -15.07
C THR A 636 -12.15 -10.73 -15.11
N LYS A 637 -12.86 -10.87 -13.98
CA LYS A 637 -14.10 -11.66 -13.92
C LYS A 637 -15.16 -11.14 -14.88
N LEU A 638 -15.32 -9.81 -14.97
CA LEU A 638 -16.23 -9.17 -15.90
C LEU A 638 -15.89 -9.52 -17.36
N LYS A 639 -14.61 -9.44 -17.73
CA LYS A 639 -14.16 -9.75 -19.09
C LYS A 639 -14.32 -11.22 -19.44
N GLN A 640 -14.00 -12.14 -18.52
CA GLN A 640 -14.18 -13.59 -18.74
C GLN A 640 -15.65 -13.92 -19.05
N LEU A 641 -16.58 -13.44 -18.21
CA LEU A 641 -18.02 -13.65 -18.45
C LEU A 641 -18.51 -12.98 -19.74
N ALA A 642 -17.90 -11.87 -20.14
CA ALA A 642 -18.21 -11.21 -21.39
C ALA A 642 -17.73 -12.03 -22.61
N GLU A 643 -16.53 -12.62 -22.58
CA GLU A 643 -16.04 -13.51 -23.65
C GLU A 643 -16.89 -14.78 -23.79
N ASP A 644 -17.28 -15.39 -22.67
CA ASP A 644 -18.22 -16.52 -22.66
C ASP A 644 -19.57 -16.12 -23.27
N ALA A 645 -20.10 -14.96 -22.87
CA ALA A 645 -21.36 -14.43 -23.38
C ALA A 645 -21.29 -14.08 -24.88
N LEU A 646 -20.16 -13.56 -25.38
CA LEU A 646 -19.93 -13.29 -26.80
C LEU A 646 -19.93 -14.60 -27.61
N SER A 647 -19.36 -15.66 -27.04
CA SER A 647 -19.24 -16.99 -27.67
C SER A 647 -20.52 -17.84 -27.57
N SER A 648 -21.51 -17.41 -26.78
CA SER A 648 -22.71 -18.20 -26.47
C SER A 648 -23.73 -18.35 -27.62
N GLY A 649 -23.65 -17.52 -28.66
CA GLY A 649 -24.67 -17.43 -29.72
C GLY A 649 -26.02 -16.83 -29.29
N ASN A 650 -26.20 -16.48 -28.00
CA ASN A 650 -27.41 -15.84 -27.48
C ASN A 650 -27.33 -14.32 -27.67
N SER A 651 -28.19 -13.75 -28.51
CA SER A 651 -28.17 -12.32 -28.85
C SER A 651 -28.29 -11.39 -27.64
N THR A 652 -29.03 -11.79 -26.60
CA THR A 652 -29.20 -10.99 -25.38
C THR A 652 -27.92 -10.99 -24.54
N ARG A 653 -27.29 -12.16 -24.36
CA ARG A 653 -25.97 -12.28 -23.70
C ARG A 653 -24.90 -11.49 -24.45
N VAL A 654 -24.82 -11.65 -25.77
CA VAL A 654 -23.90 -10.90 -26.64
C VAL A 654 -24.10 -9.38 -26.50
N ALA A 655 -25.35 -8.90 -26.48
CA ALA A 655 -25.63 -7.48 -26.31
C ALA A 655 -25.22 -6.96 -24.91
N ALA A 656 -25.43 -7.75 -23.86
CA ALA A 656 -25.01 -7.40 -22.51
C ALA A 656 -23.47 -7.35 -22.38
N ALA A 657 -22.76 -8.33 -22.96
CA ALA A 657 -21.31 -8.38 -23.00
C ALA A 657 -20.72 -7.15 -23.71
N ASN A 658 -21.22 -6.82 -24.91
CA ASN A 658 -20.78 -5.63 -25.63
C ASN A 658 -20.99 -4.34 -24.84
N LYS A 659 -22.12 -4.20 -24.14
CA LYS A 659 -22.38 -3.05 -23.25
C LYS A 659 -21.42 -3.00 -22.07
N ALA A 660 -21.13 -4.15 -21.47
CA ALA A 660 -20.21 -4.26 -20.35
C ALA A 660 -18.78 -3.86 -20.76
N LEU A 661 -18.25 -4.44 -21.84
CA LEU A 661 -16.92 -4.13 -22.36
C LEU A 661 -16.81 -2.68 -22.84
N SER A 662 -17.82 -2.17 -23.54
CA SER A 662 -17.85 -0.76 -23.97
C SER A 662 -17.85 0.19 -22.77
N TRP A 663 -18.60 -0.13 -21.72
CA TRP A 663 -18.58 0.66 -20.49
C TRP A 663 -17.23 0.60 -19.78
N LEU A 664 -16.62 -0.59 -19.66
CA LEU A 664 -15.32 -0.73 -19.01
C LEU A 664 -14.26 0.10 -19.75
N GLU A 665 -14.24 0.05 -21.09
CA GLU A 665 -13.33 0.83 -21.92
C GLU A 665 -13.56 2.35 -21.79
N THR A 666 -14.81 2.79 -21.90
CA THR A 666 -15.16 4.22 -21.94
C THR A 666 -15.19 4.91 -20.57
N THR A 667 -15.29 4.17 -19.46
CA THR A 667 -15.29 4.73 -18.12
C THR A 667 -13.89 5.21 -17.75
N ASN A 668 -13.70 6.50 -17.51
CA ASN A 668 -12.39 7.05 -17.19
C ASN A 668 -12.05 6.81 -15.70
N GLU A 669 -11.16 5.86 -15.47
CA GLU A 669 -10.61 5.46 -14.16
C GLU A 669 -9.85 6.56 -13.43
N ARG A 670 -9.40 7.61 -14.15
CA ARG A 670 -8.71 8.77 -13.55
C ARG A 670 -9.65 9.81 -12.97
N THR A 671 -10.95 9.70 -13.23
CA THR A 671 -11.98 10.67 -12.79
C THR A 671 -13.16 10.04 -12.08
N THR A 672 -13.28 8.72 -12.16
CA THR A 672 -14.37 7.95 -11.53
C THR A 672 -13.87 7.44 -10.18
N SER A 673 -14.70 7.57 -9.14
CA SER A 673 -14.43 6.94 -7.83
C SER A 673 -14.21 5.43 -8.00
N SER A 674 -13.18 4.89 -7.36
CA SER A 674 -12.86 3.46 -7.39
C SER A 674 -14.02 2.59 -6.87
N ASP A 675 -14.75 3.06 -5.85
CA ASP A 675 -15.96 2.36 -5.35
C ASP A 675 -17.05 2.28 -6.41
N LEU A 676 -17.33 3.38 -7.12
CA LEU A 676 -18.32 3.39 -8.19
C LEU A 676 -17.89 2.52 -9.37
N LEU A 677 -16.59 2.49 -9.68
CA LEU A 677 -16.03 1.61 -10.69
C LEU A 677 -16.24 0.14 -10.31
N ARG A 678 -15.87 -0.26 -9.09
CA ARG A 678 -16.09 -1.64 -8.59
C ARG A 678 -17.55 -2.02 -8.60
N LEU A 679 -18.44 -1.20 -8.04
CA LEU A 679 -19.88 -1.46 -8.04
C LEU A 679 -20.45 -1.55 -9.47
N GLY A 680 -19.92 -0.75 -10.39
CA GLY A 680 -20.26 -0.82 -11.81
C GLY A 680 -19.84 -2.13 -12.47
N MET A 681 -18.68 -2.68 -12.10
CA MET A 681 -18.22 -4.01 -12.53
C MET A 681 -19.10 -5.12 -11.94
N ILE A 682 -19.36 -5.07 -10.63
CA ILE A 682 -20.23 -6.03 -9.93
C ILE A 682 -21.62 -6.08 -10.56
N ASP A 683 -22.27 -4.92 -10.79
CA ASP A 683 -23.59 -4.85 -11.43
C ASP A 683 -23.61 -5.55 -12.80
N ARG A 684 -22.55 -5.41 -13.59
CA ARG A 684 -22.44 -6.03 -14.92
C ARG A 684 -22.13 -7.52 -14.85
N ILE A 685 -21.28 -7.93 -13.92
CA ILE A 685 -21.03 -9.35 -13.62
C ILE A 685 -22.37 -10.03 -13.26
N MET A 686 -23.12 -9.45 -12.32
CA MET A 686 -24.41 -10.00 -11.89
C MET A 686 -25.42 -10.09 -13.05
N LYS A 687 -25.46 -9.09 -13.95
CA LYS A 687 -26.31 -9.13 -15.14
C LYS A 687 -25.92 -10.24 -16.12
N LEU A 688 -24.62 -10.45 -16.34
CA LEU A 688 -24.15 -11.53 -17.22
C LEU A 688 -24.47 -12.91 -16.64
N LEU A 689 -24.28 -13.10 -15.33
CA LEU A 689 -24.63 -14.34 -14.62
C LEU A 689 -26.15 -14.61 -14.63
N ALA A 690 -26.98 -13.58 -14.45
CA ALA A 690 -28.43 -13.74 -14.52
C ALA A 690 -28.89 -14.25 -15.91
N LEU A 691 -28.34 -13.68 -16.98
CA LEU A 691 -28.66 -14.09 -18.36
C LEU A 691 -28.13 -15.48 -18.71
N GLU A 692 -27.06 -15.93 -18.08
CA GLU A 692 -26.55 -17.30 -18.21
C GLU A 692 -27.54 -18.33 -17.66
N ASN A 693 -28.15 -18.00 -16.52
CA ASN A 693 -29.15 -18.85 -15.86
C ASN A 693 -30.55 -18.74 -16.47
N GLY A 694 -30.73 -17.96 -17.54
CA GLY A 694 -32.01 -17.79 -18.24
C GLY A 694 -33.01 -16.85 -17.54
N ASN A 695 -32.54 -16.00 -16.63
CA ASN A 695 -33.34 -15.02 -15.88
C ASN A 695 -33.38 -13.63 -16.54
#